data_AF-A0A3M1WG44-F1
#
_entry.id   AF-A0A3M1WG44-F1
#
_cell.length_a   1.000
_cell.length_b   1.000
_cell.length_c   1.000
_cell.angle_alpha   90.00
_cell.angle_beta   90.00
_cell.angle_gamma   90.00
#
_symmetry.space_group_name_H-M   'P 1'
#
loop_
_entity.id
_entity.type
_entity.pdbx_description
1 polymer ?
#
loop_
_entity_poly.entity_id
_entity_poly.type
_entity_poly.pdbx_seq_one_letter_code
_entity_poly.pdbx_strand_id
1 'polypeptide(L)'
;MEQTPTSAEGRAEDAGTVSETFEFDIRQHQTGPGGAVRVRLHIRQATAMILLPSLTCPALVKEGEPVRLLIAAEEWFYQTHQADRKVQDFTGAHSSRMLLRLVAQHLKIRPFDDSLSDKIRPLVQDRPLLASASDAAQRLSVQYLGPLGSALRTVGGEERFVGYLRPEILDLCRRQRLTRLFQIVYQGPELTSGPTGALFDASWLIRTNRPQGQITPEHEPQDAWTLQFLEQDPYIGDSDFKYEIDVDSPEIDFTPRKDRPIRNFHPIWIGPANKPVLNPGHLTDVHVSSRQHAFTRMRPQLLPGYSPDIAARVNTSFETLRDLMDQFGEDPEVDFLFFTGDLIDYNRNYNPTPFLKGEKRTTGALWQAMNLDHLNARDASGQPVRDGKGHILPNTKDYPRGIDNAVMYSLFLRFMRKYGKPVFLVAGNHEAYTVPYGISARIHKEQIFSEKDNPEKAVEESRQTQARRREALQNGQADKGIKRANPGMPADHNLSIPEAILLYGPDFNRVIISNNFKSRNLDWFYTVFSPIQDFYFTWGEQCVIGLGWGDEEQYLAMPYSRGRQITGFLPWATESLSDRQLQLVESALQAKRRANLLACHFTLVNYDAPVPIAEEGEVNFNDTASVITHHSEGTFTNNRKPLYRLLLDGAFSCTLSGHSHRAAHYRITARDDGLVRHDFNVRGQAPCPRTGRYQPCPDGPQILVSASGGPIPVQNHHGELAGQGLDIPSGTQIRFSPEGKITDIRVRRTRNPKAKPRLSVVLDYADLLGGEDTSVGPLFSRFAQETDNGPFIIEVNPKMGLPKMQWIESIAVLKRTGKRVERVRSSLQYDIARNLYELRVDGEDIDASGVRAKTRYYVEVRASQNLKNIDPYTVYSMEDPWIWQARIISRQKEALKQLHQRLDATPGLVPRKVVEELEQRVREKNQGMEIQRDPKHGEIPDLRAYSRYFGKEYAFP
;
A
#
# COMPACT_ATOMS: atom_id res chain seq x y z
N MET A 1 -58.25 -9.94 -56.20
CA MET A 1 -59.36 -10.89 -56.41
C MET A 1 -59.74 -11.45 -55.05
N GLU A 2 -60.95 -11.08 -54.62
CA GLU A 2 -61.91 -11.86 -53.82
C GLU A 2 -61.41 -13.06 -52.97
N GLN A 3 -61.58 -13.00 -51.64
CA GLN A 3 -62.70 -13.61 -50.89
C GLN A 3 -62.43 -13.65 -49.36
N THR A 4 -63.45 -13.26 -48.59
CA THR A 4 -63.72 -13.65 -47.19
C THR A 4 -65.07 -14.40 -47.20
N PRO A 5 -65.55 -15.12 -46.15
CA PRO A 5 -64.96 -15.45 -44.83
C PRO A 5 -65.19 -16.91 -44.37
N THR A 6 -64.61 -17.32 -43.22
CA THR A 6 -65.26 -18.29 -42.32
C THR A 6 -64.81 -18.13 -40.87
N SER A 7 -65.81 -18.05 -40.01
CA SER A 7 -65.82 -17.86 -38.56
C SER A 7 -65.36 -19.09 -37.78
N ALA A 8 -64.61 -18.88 -36.69
CA ALA A 8 -64.79 -19.67 -35.47
C ALA A 8 -64.15 -18.92 -34.29
N GLU A 9 -64.99 -18.61 -33.31
CA GLU A 9 -64.62 -18.05 -32.02
C GLU A 9 -63.75 -19.04 -31.24
N GLY A 10 -62.68 -18.53 -30.64
CA GLY A 10 -61.86 -19.23 -29.67
C GLY A 10 -61.15 -18.20 -28.80
N ARG A 11 -61.71 -17.91 -27.63
CA ARG A 11 -61.04 -17.16 -26.56
C ARG A 11 -59.75 -17.90 -26.18
N ALA A 12 -58.62 -17.28 -26.47
CA ALA A 12 -57.37 -17.52 -25.76
C ALA A 12 -57.05 -16.24 -25.00
N GLU A 13 -56.88 -16.40 -23.69
CA GLU A 13 -56.63 -15.38 -22.69
C GLU A 13 -55.36 -14.57 -22.99
N ASP A 14 -55.38 -13.32 -22.52
CA ASP A 14 -54.32 -12.31 -22.61
C ASP A 14 -52.91 -12.87 -22.31
N ALA A 15 -52.16 -13.20 -23.36
CA ALA A 15 -50.72 -13.07 -23.35
C ALA A 15 -50.40 -11.62 -23.72
N GLY A 16 -50.17 -10.78 -22.72
CA GLY A 16 -49.71 -9.40 -22.91
C GLY A 16 -48.40 -9.39 -23.71
N THR A 17 -48.51 -9.24 -25.03
CA THR A 17 -47.39 -8.98 -25.92
C THR A 17 -46.79 -7.63 -25.57
N VAL A 18 -45.64 -7.64 -24.90
CA VAL A 18 -44.76 -6.47 -24.79
C VAL A 18 -44.32 -6.12 -26.20
N SER A 19 -44.84 -5.03 -26.78
CA SER A 19 -44.37 -4.56 -28.08
C SER A 19 -43.01 -3.88 -27.90
N GLU A 20 -41.92 -4.60 -28.17
CA GLU A 20 -40.58 -4.01 -28.22
C GLU A 20 -40.51 -2.99 -29.37
N THR A 21 -40.37 -1.71 -29.01
CA THR A 21 -40.25 -0.62 -29.99
C THR A 21 -38.78 -0.29 -30.15
N PHE A 22 -38.13 -0.84 -31.18
CA PHE A 22 -36.75 -0.50 -31.54
C PHE A 22 -36.71 0.74 -32.43
N GLU A 23 -35.79 1.67 -32.16
CA GLU A 23 -35.56 2.81 -33.04
C GLU A 23 -34.49 2.51 -34.08
N PHE A 24 -34.79 2.79 -35.34
CA PHE A 24 -33.95 2.44 -36.47
C PHE A 24 -33.46 3.66 -37.24
N ASP A 25 -32.19 3.63 -37.66
CA ASP A 25 -31.60 4.55 -38.62
C ASP A 25 -31.57 3.89 -40.02
N ILE A 26 -32.03 4.62 -41.05
CA ILE A 26 -32.01 4.14 -42.44
C ILE A 26 -30.70 4.58 -43.09
N ARG A 27 -29.77 3.65 -43.32
CA ARG A 27 -28.43 3.99 -43.84
C ARG A 27 -28.19 3.66 -45.30
N GLN A 28 -28.96 2.74 -45.90
CA GLN A 28 -28.85 2.39 -47.32
C GLN A 28 -30.20 1.98 -47.90
N HIS A 29 -30.44 2.45 -49.12
CA HIS A 29 -31.53 2.03 -49.99
C HIS A 29 -30.91 1.42 -51.26
N GLN A 30 -31.25 0.17 -51.56
CA GLN A 30 -31.00 -0.42 -52.88
C GLN A 30 -32.35 -0.78 -53.51
N THR A 31 -32.61 -0.21 -54.68
CA THR A 31 -33.73 -0.57 -55.53
C THR A 31 -33.35 -1.81 -56.33
N GLY A 32 -34.02 -2.93 -56.07
CA GLY A 32 -33.85 -4.15 -56.86
C GLY A 32 -34.56 -4.06 -58.22
N PRO A 33 -34.23 -4.95 -59.18
CA PRO A 33 -34.98 -5.07 -60.42
C PRO A 33 -36.42 -5.48 -60.09
N GLY A 34 -37.39 -4.60 -60.37
CA GLY A 34 -38.81 -4.79 -60.01
C GLY A 34 -39.38 -3.79 -59.00
N GLY A 35 -38.60 -2.80 -58.54
CA GLY A 35 -39.11 -1.70 -57.69
C GLY A 35 -39.13 -2.00 -56.19
N ALA A 36 -38.63 -3.16 -55.75
CA ALA A 36 -38.49 -3.47 -54.33
C ALA A 36 -37.36 -2.65 -53.68
N VAL A 37 -37.68 -1.87 -52.65
CA VAL A 37 -36.73 -1.10 -51.85
C VAL A 37 -36.25 -1.95 -50.68
N ARG A 38 -34.97 -2.32 -50.66
CA ARG A 38 -34.35 -2.86 -49.43
C ARG A 38 -33.87 -1.71 -48.56
N VAL A 39 -34.46 -1.59 -47.37
CA VAL A 39 -34.09 -0.62 -46.34
C VAL A 39 -33.26 -1.35 -45.27
N ARG A 40 -32.02 -0.92 -45.04
CA ARG A 40 -31.23 -1.43 -43.92
C ARG A 40 -31.45 -0.56 -42.69
N LEU A 41 -32.26 -1.08 -41.77
CA LEU A 41 -32.57 -0.49 -40.47
C LEU A 41 -31.46 -0.80 -39.46
N HIS A 42 -30.88 0.20 -38.82
CA HIS A 42 -29.88 0.02 -37.75
C HIS A 42 -30.44 0.46 -36.40
N ILE A 43 -30.42 -0.43 -35.40
CA ILE A 43 -30.77 -0.05 -34.02
C ILE A 43 -29.87 1.12 -33.61
N ARG A 44 -30.49 2.26 -33.23
CA ARG A 44 -29.76 3.42 -32.71
C ARG A 44 -29.23 3.10 -31.33
N GLN A 45 -27.97 3.42 -31.08
CA GLN A 45 -27.29 3.12 -29.82
C GLN A 45 -26.55 4.32 -29.31
N ALA A 46 -26.51 4.42 -28.00
CA ALA A 46 -25.80 5.44 -27.29
C ALA A 46 -24.54 4.92 -26.64
N THR A 47 -23.39 5.43 -27.04
CA THR A 47 -22.14 5.16 -26.35
C THR A 47 -21.99 6.14 -25.19
N ALA A 48 -21.83 5.61 -23.98
CA ALA A 48 -21.55 6.41 -22.79
C ALA A 48 -20.59 5.70 -21.84
N MET A 49 -19.91 6.48 -21.00
CA MET A 49 -19.11 6.03 -19.86
C MET A 49 -19.80 6.49 -18.58
N ILE A 50 -19.97 5.61 -17.59
CA ILE A 50 -20.44 6.02 -16.27
C ILE A 50 -19.21 6.51 -15.48
N LEU A 51 -19.23 7.79 -15.11
CA LEU A 51 -18.15 8.44 -14.34
C LEU A 51 -18.42 8.38 -12.83
N LEU A 52 -19.69 8.46 -12.46
CA LEU A 52 -20.19 8.28 -11.10
C LEU A 52 -21.52 7.50 -11.18
N PRO A 53 -21.69 6.39 -10.45
CA PRO A 53 -20.70 5.78 -9.55
C PRO A 53 -19.53 5.09 -10.26
N SER A 54 -18.45 4.84 -9.53
CA SER A 54 -17.32 3.98 -9.93
C SER A 54 -16.98 2.98 -8.82
N LEU A 55 -16.20 1.94 -9.13
CA LEU A 55 -15.95 0.81 -8.22
C LEU A 55 -15.54 1.27 -6.81
N THR A 56 -14.66 2.27 -6.69
CA THR A 56 -14.21 2.79 -5.39
C THR A 56 -14.65 4.24 -5.13
N CYS A 57 -15.71 4.69 -5.80
CA CYS A 57 -16.44 5.92 -5.51
C CYS A 57 -17.94 5.68 -5.79
N PRO A 58 -18.62 4.91 -4.92
CA PRO A 58 -20.00 4.51 -5.14
C PRO A 58 -20.98 5.66 -4.91
N ALA A 59 -22.19 5.50 -5.44
CA ALA A 59 -23.28 6.44 -5.23
C ALA A 59 -23.98 6.05 -3.93
N LEU A 60 -24.03 6.94 -2.95
CA LEU A 60 -24.80 6.72 -1.73
C LEU A 60 -26.20 7.27 -1.92
N VAL A 61 -27.20 6.48 -1.56
CA VAL A 61 -28.61 6.79 -1.76
C VAL A 61 -29.39 6.33 -0.53
N LYS A 62 -30.21 7.22 0.03
CA LYS A 62 -31.18 6.84 1.06
C LYS A 62 -32.33 6.06 0.44
N GLU A 63 -32.88 5.11 1.17
CA GLU A 63 -34.04 4.38 0.70
C GLU A 63 -35.20 5.31 0.32
N GLY A 64 -35.76 5.11 -0.86
CA GLY A 64 -36.82 5.96 -1.43
C GLY A 64 -36.34 7.23 -2.13
N GLU A 65 -35.07 7.63 -2.01
CA GLU A 65 -34.50 8.75 -2.76
C GLU A 65 -34.02 8.33 -4.16
N PRO A 66 -34.01 9.24 -5.14
CA PRO A 66 -33.57 8.92 -6.48
C PRO A 66 -32.05 8.70 -6.57
N VAL A 67 -31.68 7.72 -7.38
CA VAL A 67 -30.29 7.46 -7.78
C VAL A 67 -29.85 8.52 -8.79
N ARG A 68 -28.64 9.07 -8.61
CA ARG A 68 -28.04 10.04 -9.54
C ARG A 68 -26.76 9.47 -10.13
N LEU A 69 -26.68 9.43 -11.46
CA LEU A 69 -25.52 8.97 -12.21
C LEU A 69 -24.96 10.13 -13.04
N LEU A 70 -23.64 10.22 -13.14
CA LEU A 70 -22.96 11.12 -14.07
C LEU A 70 -22.34 10.31 -15.20
N ILE A 71 -22.66 10.68 -16.44
CA ILE A 71 -22.14 9.99 -17.63
C ILE A 71 -21.41 10.96 -18.55
N ALA A 72 -20.32 10.48 -19.16
CA ALA A 72 -19.77 11.08 -20.37
C ALA A 72 -20.43 10.44 -21.59
N ALA A 73 -21.02 11.24 -22.46
CA ALA A 73 -21.70 10.81 -23.67
C ALA A 73 -21.15 11.52 -24.91
N GLU A 74 -21.44 10.92 -26.06
CA GLU A 74 -21.07 11.45 -27.37
C GLU A 74 -22.02 12.55 -27.88
N GLU A 75 -21.60 13.24 -28.93
CA GLU A 75 -22.29 14.43 -29.47
C GLU A 75 -23.74 14.15 -29.89
N TRP A 76 -24.01 12.99 -30.49
CA TRP A 76 -25.37 12.71 -30.97
C TRP A 76 -26.36 12.52 -29.82
N PHE A 77 -25.92 12.05 -28.64
CA PHE A 77 -26.77 11.94 -27.44
C PHE A 77 -27.23 13.34 -27.00
N TYR A 78 -26.34 14.33 -27.10
CA TYR A 78 -26.66 15.74 -26.88
C TYR A 78 -27.59 16.33 -27.94
N GLN A 79 -27.38 16.01 -29.21
CA GLN A 79 -28.29 16.44 -30.28
C GLN A 79 -29.71 15.89 -30.05
N THR A 80 -29.82 14.64 -29.60
CA THR A 80 -31.10 14.00 -29.24
C THR A 80 -31.76 14.69 -28.07
N HIS A 81 -31.01 14.99 -27.00
CA HIS A 81 -31.50 15.81 -25.88
C HIS A 81 -32.04 17.17 -26.34
N GLN A 82 -31.35 17.86 -27.26
CA GLN A 82 -31.80 19.15 -27.76
C GLN A 82 -33.06 19.05 -28.64
N ALA A 83 -33.20 17.98 -29.42
CA ALA A 83 -34.40 17.71 -30.18
C ALA A 83 -35.60 17.47 -29.25
N ASP A 84 -35.42 16.64 -28.22
CA ASP A 84 -36.45 16.35 -27.21
C ASP A 84 -36.92 17.62 -26.48
N ARG A 85 -36.00 18.52 -26.11
CA ARG A 85 -36.38 19.81 -25.48
C ARG A 85 -37.23 20.67 -26.41
N LYS A 86 -36.85 20.80 -27.68
CA LYS A 86 -37.64 21.55 -28.67
C LYS A 86 -39.05 20.99 -28.85
N VAL A 87 -39.18 19.65 -28.89
CA VAL A 87 -40.49 19.00 -29.00
C VAL A 87 -41.33 19.22 -27.74
N GLN A 88 -40.71 19.15 -26.55
CA GLN A 88 -41.40 19.43 -25.30
C GLN A 88 -41.88 20.88 -25.23
N ASP A 89 -41.03 21.85 -25.59
CA ASP A 89 -41.38 23.27 -25.60
C ASP A 89 -42.53 23.56 -26.57
N PHE A 90 -42.65 22.77 -27.65
CA PHE A 90 -43.70 22.93 -28.66
C PHE A 90 -45.01 22.20 -28.34
N THR A 91 -44.95 20.99 -27.76
CA THR A 91 -46.12 20.10 -27.61
C THR A 91 -46.62 19.93 -26.17
N GLY A 92 -45.80 20.26 -25.17
CA GLY A 92 -46.08 19.97 -23.76
C GLY A 92 -46.11 18.47 -23.40
N ALA A 93 -45.92 17.56 -24.37
CA ALA A 93 -46.06 16.13 -24.16
C ALA A 93 -44.74 15.50 -23.69
N HIS A 94 -44.80 14.71 -22.60
CA HIS A 94 -43.65 13.96 -22.08
C HIS A 94 -43.40 12.63 -22.82
N SER A 95 -44.40 12.10 -23.54
CA SER A 95 -44.39 10.78 -24.20
C SER A 95 -43.53 10.69 -25.47
N SER A 96 -42.98 11.82 -25.95
CA SER A 96 -42.14 11.94 -27.15
C SER A 96 -40.63 12.00 -26.88
N ARG A 97 -40.17 11.81 -25.64
CA ARG A 97 -38.75 11.93 -25.29
C ARG A 97 -37.94 10.70 -25.70
N MET A 98 -37.36 10.76 -26.89
CA MET A 98 -36.47 9.74 -27.46
C MET A 98 -35.30 9.41 -26.51
N LEU A 99 -34.77 10.42 -25.83
CA LEU A 99 -33.63 10.28 -24.92
C LEU A 99 -33.94 9.40 -23.70
N LEU A 100 -35.13 9.52 -23.12
CA LEU A 100 -35.50 8.72 -21.95
C LEU A 100 -35.67 7.24 -22.32
N ARG A 101 -36.16 6.96 -23.53
CA ARG A 101 -36.25 5.59 -24.06
C ARG A 101 -34.87 5.00 -24.28
N LEU A 102 -33.95 5.76 -24.86
CA LEU A 102 -32.55 5.37 -25.04
C LEU A 102 -31.88 5.06 -23.69
N VAL A 103 -32.08 5.90 -22.68
CA VAL A 103 -31.57 5.62 -21.33
C VAL A 103 -32.19 4.36 -20.74
N ALA A 104 -33.52 4.20 -20.79
CA ALA A 104 -34.20 3.00 -20.25
C ALA A 104 -33.76 1.71 -20.97
N GLN A 105 -33.37 1.81 -22.24
CA GLN A 105 -32.85 0.70 -23.02
C GLN A 105 -31.43 0.31 -22.55
N HIS A 106 -30.54 1.28 -22.39
CA HIS A 106 -29.10 1.04 -22.16
C HIS A 106 -28.70 0.91 -20.69
N LEU A 107 -29.28 1.72 -19.80
CA LEU A 107 -28.99 1.67 -18.37
C LEU A 107 -29.63 0.43 -17.76
N LYS A 108 -28.86 -0.34 -16.99
CA LYS A 108 -29.35 -1.44 -16.15
C LYS A 108 -28.94 -1.18 -14.70
N ILE A 109 -29.81 -1.52 -13.76
CA ILE A 109 -29.52 -1.52 -12.32
C ILE A 109 -29.98 -2.87 -11.77
N ARG A 110 -29.12 -3.54 -11.01
CA ARG A 110 -29.39 -4.87 -10.44
C ARG A 110 -28.64 -5.09 -9.14
N PRO A 111 -28.99 -6.11 -8.34
CA PRO A 111 -28.20 -6.52 -7.19
C PRO A 111 -26.74 -6.74 -7.58
N PHE A 112 -25.81 -6.29 -6.74
CA PHE A 112 -24.38 -6.33 -7.05
C PHE A 112 -23.86 -7.76 -7.29
N ASP A 113 -24.37 -8.74 -6.53
CA ASP A 113 -24.01 -10.15 -6.68
C ASP A 113 -24.38 -10.71 -8.07
N ASP A 114 -25.51 -10.28 -8.62
CA ASP A 114 -25.92 -10.69 -9.97
C ASP A 114 -24.96 -10.13 -11.03
N SER A 115 -24.49 -8.89 -10.86
CA SER A 115 -23.48 -8.26 -11.74
C SER A 115 -22.16 -9.01 -11.75
N LEU A 116 -21.72 -9.55 -10.61
CA LEU A 116 -20.45 -10.27 -10.49
C LEU A 116 -20.47 -11.64 -11.19
N SER A 117 -21.62 -12.31 -11.16
CA SER A 117 -21.78 -13.62 -11.79
C SER A 117 -21.77 -13.53 -13.31
N ASP A 118 -22.56 -12.61 -13.85
CA ASP A 118 -22.63 -12.38 -15.27
C ASP A 118 -23.28 -11.02 -15.57
N LYS A 119 -22.42 -10.05 -15.92
CA LYS A 119 -22.91 -8.73 -16.32
C LYS A 119 -23.88 -8.75 -17.50
N ILE A 120 -23.85 -9.80 -18.31
CA ILE A 120 -24.60 -9.94 -19.55
C ILE A 120 -25.77 -10.94 -19.44
N ARG A 121 -26.09 -11.46 -18.25
CA ARG A 121 -27.26 -12.34 -18.05
C ARG A 121 -28.60 -11.72 -18.44
N PRO A 122 -28.86 -10.42 -18.19
CA PRO A 122 -30.10 -9.75 -18.63
C PRO A 122 -30.32 -9.78 -20.15
N LEU A 123 -29.29 -10.09 -20.93
CA LEU A 123 -29.31 -10.07 -22.39
C LEU A 123 -29.99 -11.27 -23.03
N VAL A 124 -30.12 -12.37 -22.27
CA VAL A 124 -30.89 -13.53 -22.72
C VAL A 124 -32.39 -13.24 -22.68
N GLN A 125 -32.82 -12.18 -21.96
CA GLN A 125 -34.24 -11.84 -21.76
C GLN A 125 -34.65 -10.43 -22.26
N ASP A 126 -33.70 -9.62 -22.74
CA ASP A 126 -33.86 -8.25 -23.30
C ASP A 126 -34.84 -7.32 -22.57
N ARG A 127 -34.79 -7.29 -21.23
CA ARG A 127 -35.70 -6.42 -20.47
C ARG A 127 -35.11 -5.01 -20.34
N PRO A 128 -35.77 -3.95 -20.85
CA PRO A 128 -35.38 -2.57 -20.53
C PRO A 128 -35.47 -2.34 -19.02
N LEU A 129 -34.75 -1.33 -18.49
CA LEU A 129 -34.86 -0.96 -17.08
C LEU A 129 -36.33 -0.67 -16.69
N LEU A 130 -37.07 -0.10 -17.65
CA LEU A 130 -38.48 0.26 -17.50
C LEU A 130 -39.27 -0.27 -18.71
N ALA A 131 -40.41 -0.92 -18.43
CA ALA A 131 -41.18 -1.67 -19.41
C ALA A 131 -41.87 -0.81 -20.48
N SER A 132 -42.13 0.46 -20.19
CA SER A 132 -42.81 1.37 -21.13
C SER A 132 -42.18 2.76 -21.19
N ALA A 133 -42.40 3.47 -22.30
CA ALA A 133 -42.00 4.86 -22.44
C ALA A 133 -42.69 5.80 -21.42
N SER A 134 -43.90 5.45 -20.97
CA SER A 134 -44.61 6.19 -19.92
C SER A 134 -43.90 6.02 -18.57
N ASP A 135 -43.49 4.80 -18.22
CA ASP A 135 -42.74 4.54 -17.00
C ASP A 135 -41.40 5.25 -17.01
N ALA A 136 -40.71 5.23 -18.17
CA ALA A 136 -39.48 6.00 -18.37
C ALA A 136 -39.68 7.50 -18.16
N ALA A 137 -40.77 8.08 -18.67
CA ALA A 137 -41.07 9.49 -18.47
C ALA A 137 -41.39 9.86 -17.00
N GLN A 138 -41.90 8.91 -16.21
CA GLN A 138 -42.22 9.11 -14.80
C GLN A 138 -41.03 8.89 -13.87
N ARG A 139 -40.14 7.95 -14.20
CA ARG A 139 -39.06 7.51 -13.31
C ARG A 139 -37.66 7.96 -13.72
N LEU A 140 -37.48 8.43 -14.94
CA LEU A 140 -36.18 8.93 -15.42
C LEU A 140 -36.22 10.43 -15.72
N SER A 141 -35.14 11.10 -15.36
CA SER A 141 -34.81 12.41 -15.93
C SER A 141 -33.36 12.46 -16.37
N VAL A 142 -33.10 13.24 -17.41
CA VAL A 142 -31.77 13.41 -17.98
C VAL A 142 -31.51 14.90 -18.12
N GLN A 143 -30.40 15.36 -17.57
CA GLN A 143 -30.00 16.75 -17.56
C GLN A 143 -28.62 16.90 -18.20
N TYR A 144 -28.52 17.75 -19.23
CA TYR A 144 -27.23 18.18 -19.76
C TYR A 144 -26.55 19.15 -18.80
N LEU A 145 -25.33 18.82 -18.38
CA LEU A 145 -24.55 19.64 -17.44
C LEU A 145 -23.50 20.53 -18.13
N GLY A 146 -23.19 20.26 -19.40
CA GLY A 146 -22.22 21.02 -20.18
C GLY A 146 -21.23 20.13 -20.93
N PRO A 147 -20.24 20.72 -21.60
CA PRO A 147 -19.10 19.99 -22.15
C PRO A 147 -18.38 19.21 -21.03
N LEU A 148 -17.85 18.03 -21.36
CA LEU A 148 -17.06 17.25 -20.42
C LEU A 148 -15.77 18.00 -20.09
N GLY A 149 -15.69 18.49 -18.86
CA GLY A 149 -14.49 19.06 -18.25
C GLY A 149 -13.96 18.14 -17.14
N SER A 150 -12.95 18.62 -16.43
CA SER A 150 -12.34 17.88 -15.33
C SER A 150 -13.20 17.89 -14.05
N ALA A 151 -14.21 18.76 -13.95
CA ALA A 151 -15.10 18.86 -12.79
C ALA A 151 -16.40 18.08 -12.97
N LEU A 152 -16.75 17.29 -11.96
CA LEU A 152 -17.99 16.56 -11.82
C LEU A 152 -18.79 17.13 -10.66
N ARG A 153 -20.09 17.30 -10.87
CA ARG A 153 -21.00 17.76 -9.82
C ARG A 153 -22.40 17.21 -10.08
N THR A 154 -23.01 16.65 -9.05
CA THR A 154 -24.45 16.35 -9.09
C THR A 154 -25.28 17.61 -8.84
N VAL A 155 -26.45 17.68 -9.48
CA VAL A 155 -27.39 18.80 -9.41
C VAL A 155 -28.74 18.31 -8.88
N GLY A 156 -29.32 19.06 -7.94
CA GLY A 156 -30.62 18.75 -7.34
C GLY A 156 -30.57 17.67 -6.26
N GLY A 157 -31.47 17.77 -5.28
CA GLY A 157 -31.43 16.99 -4.04
C GLY A 157 -30.64 17.67 -2.92
N GLU A 158 -30.82 17.19 -1.69
CA GLU A 158 -30.04 17.65 -0.54
C GLU A 158 -28.61 17.08 -0.53
N GLU A 159 -28.45 15.86 -1.04
CA GLU A 159 -27.16 15.18 -1.11
C GLU A 159 -26.40 15.58 -2.37
N ARG A 160 -25.18 16.05 -2.16
CA ARG A 160 -24.32 16.59 -3.21
C ARG A 160 -23.05 15.78 -3.31
N PHE A 161 -22.67 15.48 -4.54
CA PHE A 161 -21.35 15.00 -4.91
C PHE A 161 -20.64 16.07 -5.74
N VAL A 162 -19.37 16.29 -5.45
CA VAL A 162 -18.45 17.04 -6.32
C VAL A 162 -17.15 16.27 -6.39
N GLY A 163 -16.60 16.12 -7.58
CA GLY A 163 -15.33 15.45 -7.76
C GLY A 163 -14.58 15.92 -8.98
N TYR A 164 -13.36 15.42 -9.09
CA TYR A 164 -12.42 15.82 -10.12
C TYR A 164 -11.90 14.62 -10.88
N LEU A 165 -12.07 14.64 -12.20
CA LEU A 165 -11.49 13.66 -13.10
C LEU A 165 -9.99 13.89 -13.25
N ARG A 166 -9.31 12.76 -13.36
CA ARG A 166 -7.91 12.69 -13.72
C ARG A 166 -7.69 13.05 -15.21
N PRO A 167 -6.61 13.77 -15.59
CA PRO A 167 -6.35 14.14 -17.00
C PRO A 167 -6.34 12.96 -17.97
N GLU A 168 -5.75 11.83 -17.57
CA GLU A 168 -5.67 10.61 -18.37
C GLU A 168 -7.06 10.05 -18.73
N ILE A 169 -8.05 10.22 -17.84
CA ILE A 169 -9.44 9.81 -18.09
C ILE A 169 -10.13 10.77 -19.07
N LEU A 170 -9.83 12.07 -19.01
CA LEU A 170 -10.33 13.02 -20.01
C LEU A 170 -9.78 12.68 -21.40
N ASP A 171 -8.51 12.28 -21.48
CA ASP A 171 -7.90 11.85 -22.74
C ASP A 171 -8.48 10.53 -23.26
N LEU A 172 -8.81 9.59 -22.37
CA LEU A 172 -9.58 8.39 -22.73
C LEU A 172 -10.95 8.78 -23.33
N CYS A 173 -11.73 9.61 -22.63
CA CYS A 173 -13.04 10.08 -23.09
C CYS A 173 -12.95 10.77 -24.46
N ARG A 174 -11.95 11.65 -24.67
CA ARG A 174 -11.73 12.33 -25.95
C ARG A 174 -11.43 11.36 -27.08
N ARG A 175 -10.56 10.35 -26.85
CA ARG A 175 -10.27 9.30 -27.83
C ARG A 175 -11.50 8.50 -28.21
N GLN A 176 -12.41 8.27 -27.26
CA GLN A 176 -13.70 7.60 -27.48
C GLN A 176 -14.83 8.56 -27.89
N ARG A 177 -14.52 9.83 -28.20
CA ARG A 177 -15.47 10.88 -28.63
C ARG A 177 -16.59 11.19 -27.62
N LEU A 178 -16.35 10.92 -26.34
CA LEU A 178 -17.24 11.29 -25.25
C LEU A 178 -16.87 12.71 -24.78
N THR A 179 -17.68 13.69 -25.16
CA THR A 179 -17.36 15.12 -24.98
C THR A 179 -18.43 15.88 -24.21
N ARG A 180 -19.51 15.22 -23.80
CA ARG A 180 -20.68 15.84 -23.17
C ARG A 180 -20.94 15.20 -21.82
N LEU A 181 -21.21 16.01 -20.81
CA LEU A 181 -21.53 15.55 -19.46
C LEU A 181 -23.04 15.61 -19.22
N PHE A 182 -23.61 14.51 -18.74
CA PHE A 182 -25.01 14.40 -18.36
C PHE A 182 -25.17 13.86 -16.95
N GLN A 183 -26.25 14.27 -16.30
CA GLN A 183 -26.79 13.60 -15.13
C GLN A 183 -28.03 12.81 -15.52
N ILE A 184 -28.08 11.54 -15.10
CA ILE A 184 -29.29 10.71 -15.13
C ILE A 184 -29.81 10.64 -13.69
N VAL A 185 -31.11 10.86 -13.50
CA VAL A 185 -31.79 10.65 -12.23
C VAL A 185 -32.81 9.54 -12.41
N TYR A 186 -32.73 8.50 -11.58
CA TYR A 186 -33.62 7.35 -11.59
C TYR A 186 -34.39 7.23 -10.27
N GLN A 187 -35.72 7.23 -10.37
CA GLN A 187 -36.63 6.93 -9.27
C GLN A 187 -36.87 5.42 -9.23
N GLY A 188 -36.10 4.72 -8.39
CA GLY A 188 -36.15 3.27 -8.23
C GLY A 188 -36.77 2.85 -6.90
N PRO A 189 -38.10 2.88 -6.73
CA PRO A 189 -38.75 2.47 -5.48
C PRO A 189 -38.51 0.99 -5.12
N GLU A 190 -38.10 0.18 -6.09
CA GLU A 190 -37.70 -1.22 -5.88
C GLU A 190 -36.32 -1.38 -5.22
N LEU A 191 -35.51 -0.32 -5.19
CA LEU A 191 -34.19 -0.32 -4.56
C LEU A 191 -34.37 -0.14 -3.05
N THR A 192 -34.50 -1.27 -2.36
CA THR A 192 -34.77 -1.34 -0.92
C THR A 192 -33.50 -1.57 -0.13
N SER A 193 -33.50 -1.10 1.12
CA SER A 193 -32.37 -1.22 2.02
C SER A 193 -32.43 -2.51 2.83
N GLY A 194 -31.26 -3.07 3.15
CA GLY A 194 -31.11 -4.10 4.18
C GLY A 194 -30.75 -3.49 5.55
N PRO A 195 -30.64 -4.31 6.62
CA PRO A 195 -30.23 -3.83 7.94
C PRO A 195 -28.89 -3.09 7.96
N THR A 196 -27.96 -3.45 7.06
CA THR A 196 -26.64 -2.84 6.88
C THR A 196 -26.53 -2.09 5.55
N GLY A 197 -27.66 -1.77 4.93
CA GLY A 197 -27.74 -1.32 3.55
C GLY A 197 -27.76 -2.46 2.53
N ALA A 198 -27.84 -2.10 1.25
CA ALA A 198 -27.84 -3.02 0.11
C ALA A 198 -27.04 -2.46 -1.07
N LEU A 199 -26.26 -3.31 -1.72
CA LEU A 199 -25.46 -2.94 -2.89
C LEU A 199 -26.15 -3.35 -4.20
N PHE A 200 -26.23 -2.39 -5.10
CA PHE A 200 -26.62 -2.58 -6.50
C PHE A 200 -25.48 -2.15 -7.40
N ASP A 201 -25.56 -2.49 -8.68
CA ASP A 201 -24.60 -2.09 -9.71
C ASP A 201 -25.35 -1.49 -10.89
N ALA A 202 -24.88 -0.33 -11.35
CA ALA A 202 -25.31 0.22 -12.63
C ALA A 202 -24.44 -0.33 -13.77
N SER A 203 -25.01 -0.47 -14.96
CA SER A 203 -24.24 -0.79 -16.17
C SER A 203 -24.84 -0.08 -17.37
N TRP A 204 -24.00 0.31 -18.32
CA TRP A 204 -24.44 0.89 -19.59
C TRP A 204 -24.17 -0.07 -20.75
N LEU A 205 -25.21 -0.77 -21.22
CA LEU A 205 -25.07 -1.88 -22.17
C LEU A 205 -25.48 -1.50 -23.60
N ILE A 206 -24.66 -1.86 -24.59
CA ILE A 206 -24.93 -1.66 -26.03
C ILE A 206 -24.69 -2.96 -26.84
N ARG A 207 -25.35 -3.15 -27.99
CA ARG A 207 -25.13 -4.31 -28.91
C ARG A 207 -24.04 -4.00 -29.93
N THR A 208 -23.19 -4.94 -30.31
CA THR A 208 -22.31 -4.74 -31.48
C THR A 208 -23.02 -5.13 -32.78
N ASN A 209 -22.91 -4.32 -33.83
CA ASN A 209 -23.40 -4.70 -35.16
C ASN A 209 -22.29 -5.46 -35.90
N ARG A 210 -22.44 -6.77 -36.14
CA ARG A 210 -21.51 -7.50 -37.03
C ARG A 210 -21.88 -7.30 -38.51
N PRO A 211 -20.91 -7.33 -39.44
CA PRO A 211 -21.12 -7.06 -40.87
C PRO A 211 -22.17 -7.93 -41.59
N GLN A 212 -22.61 -9.03 -40.98
CA GLN A 212 -23.52 -10.03 -41.58
C GLN A 212 -24.95 -9.99 -41.01
N GLY A 213 -25.35 -8.92 -40.30
CA GLY A 213 -26.71 -8.78 -39.77
C GLY A 213 -27.01 -9.64 -38.55
N GLN A 214 -26.00 -10.33 -38.00
CA GLN A 214 -26.08 -10.91 -36.65
C GLN A 214 -25.87 -9.80 -35.61
N ILE A 215 -26.90 -9.54 -34.82
CA ILE A 215 -26.80 -8.77 -33.58
C ILE A 215 -26.00 -9.62 -32.59
N THR A 216 -24.91 -9.08 -32.03
CA THR A 216 -24.08 -9.75 -31.01
C THR A 216 -24.64 -9.53 -29.60
N PRO A 217 -24.09 -10.23 -28.58
CA PRO A 217 -24.41 -9.94 -27.18
C PRO A 217 -24.13 -8.46 -26.86
N GLU A 218 -25.01 -7.85 -26.07
CA GLU A 218 -24.71 -6.56 -25.44
C GLU A 218 -23.45 -6.64 -24.57
N HIS A 219 -22.76 -5.52 -24.48
CA HIS A 219 -21.56 -5.35 -23.68
C HIS A 219 -21.50 -3.91 -23.17
N GLU A 220 -20.74 -3.70 -22.11
CA GLU A 220 -20.42 -2.38 -21.60
C GLU A 220 -19.23 -1.80 -22.37
N PRO A 221 -19.37 -0.66 -23.08
CA PRO A 221 -18.27 -0.06 -23.84
C PRO A 221 -17.05 0.22 -22.97
N GLN A 222 -17.28 0.66 -21.73
CA GLN A 222 -16.22 0.96 -20.78
C GLN A 222 -15.37 -0.25 -20.45
N ASP A 223 -15.95 -1.45 -20.33
CA ASP A 223 -15.21 -2.70 -20.14
C ASP A 223 -14.27 -2.97 -21.31
N ALA A 224 -14.73 -2.74 -22.54
CA ALA A 224 -13.90 -2.91 -23.74
C ALA A 224 -12.74 -1.89 -23.79
N TRP A 225 -12.97 -0.65 -23.37
CA TRP A 225 -11.90 0.37 -23.32
C TRP A 225 -10.88 0.10 -22.23
N THR A 226 -11.31 -0.35 -21.05
CA THR A 226 -10.41 -0.76 -19.97
C THR A 226 -9.55 -1.94 -20.41
N LEU A 227 -10.15 -2.96 -21.04
CA LEU A 227 -9.39 -4.09 -21.58
C LEU A 227 -8.43 -3.66 -22.68
N GLN A 228 -8.86 -2.80 -23.60
CA GLN A 228 -7.99 -2.25 -24.64
C GLN A 228 -6.80 -1.49 -24.04
N PHE A 229 -7.03 -0.69 -22.99
CA PHE A 229 -5.97 0.00 -22.26
C PHE A 229 -4.97 -1.00 -21.66
N LEU A 230 -5.46 -2.03 -20.96
CA LEU A 230 -4.61 -3.06 -20.35
C LEU A 230 -3.83 -3.86 -21.40
N GLU A 231 -4.43 -4.16 -22.55
CA GLU A 231 -3.77 -4.88 -23.65
C GLU A 231 -2.72 -4.06 -24.39
N GLN A 232 -2.84 -2.73 -24.36
CA GLN A 232 -1.88 -1.81 -24.96
C GLN A 232 -0.72 -1.44 -24.02
N ASP A 233 -0.80 -1.79 -22.73
CA ASP A 233 0.26 -1.52 -21.77
C ASP A 233 1.48 -2.44 -22.05
N PRO A 234 2.65 -1.85 -22.38
CA PRO A 234 3.84 -2.63 -22.74
C PRO A 234 4.41 -3.46 -21.58
N TYR A 235 4.05 -3.16 -20.33
CA TYR A 235 4.48 -3.88 -19.14
C TYR A 235 3.49 -4.96 -18.70
N ILE A 236 2.29 -4.98 -19.27
CA ILE A 236 1.34 -6.11 -19.15
C ILE A 236 1.64 -7.11 -20.27
N GLY A 237 1.73 -6.65 -21.52
CA GLY A 237 2.02 -7.51 -22.69
C GLY A 237 1.08 -8.73 -22.78
N ASP A 238 1.65 -9.91 -22.98
CA ASP A 238 0.92 -11.20 -22.98
C ASP A 238 0.57 -11.73 -21.58
N SER A 239 0.82 -10.96 -20.50
CA SER A 239 0.51 -11.43 -19.15
C SER A 239 -1.00 -11.50 -18.90
N ASP A 240 -1.42 -12.46 -18.09
CA ASP A 240 -2.82 -12.68 -17.74
C ASP A 240 -3.29 -11.75 -16.57
N PHE A 241 -2.55 -10.71 -16.19
CA PHE A 241 -2.94 -9.79 -15.09
C PHE A 241 -3.92 -8.68 -15.53
N LYS A 242 -4.76 -9.03 -16.52
CA LYS A 242 -5.96 -8.30 -16.95
C LYS A 242 -7.26 -9.01 -16.54
N TYR A 243 -7.13 -10.03 -15.70
CA TYR A 243 -8.21 -10.86 -15.17
C TYR A 243 -8.21 -10.84 -13.63
N GLU A 244 -9.34 -11.20 -13.03
CA GLU A 244 -9.45 -11.38 -11.58
C GLU A 244 -8.50 -12.48 -11.05
N ILE A 245 -8.08 -12.31 -9.80
CA ILE A 245 -7.27 -13.27 -9.03
C ILE A 245 -8.15 -13.93 -7.97
N ASP A 246 -7.93 -15.22 -7.70
CA ASP A 246 -8.65 -15.89 -6.63
C ASP A 246 -8.12 -15.47 -5.25
N VAL A 247 -8.89 -14.61 -4.59
CA VAL A 247 -8.63 -14.11 -3.23
C VAL A 247 -9.55 -14.73 -2.18
N ASP A 248 -10.43 -15.66 -2.59
CA ASP A 248 -11.34 -16.37 -1.68
C ASP A 248 -10.67 -17.60 -1.05
N SER A 249 -9.67 -18.17 -1.74
CA SER A 249 -8.91 -19.32 -1.26
C SER A 249 -8.12 -19.01 0.03
N PRO A 250 -7.92 -20.00 0.94
CA PRO A 250 -7.16 -19.81 2.18
C PRO A 250 -5.76 -19.25 1.94
N GLU A 251 -5.04 -19.84 0.97
CA GLU A 251 -3.84 -19.30 0.35
C GLU A 251 -4.23 -18.67 -0.99
N ILE A 252 -3.67 -17.50 -1.31
CA ILE A 252 -3.95 -16.81 -2.58
C ILE A 252 -3.42 -17.63 -3.77
N ASP A 253 -4.22 -17.74 -4.83
CA ASP A 253 -3.79 -18.32 -6.10
C ASP A 253 -3.64 -17.22 -7.15
N PHE A 254 -2.39 -16.94 -7.53
CA PHE A 254 -2.05 -15.94 -8.56
C PHE A 254 -2.35 -16.39 -9.99
N THR A 255 -2.94 -17.58 -10.18
CA THR A 255 -3.45 -18.02 -11.48
C THR A 255 -4.66 -17.17 -11.87
N PRO A 256 -4.59 -16.37 -12.94
CA PRO A 256 -5.71 -15.48 -13.27
C PRO A 256 -6.92 -16.24 -13.79
N ARG A 257 -8.11 -15.81 -13.38
CA ARG A 257 -9.40 -16.39 -13.78
C ARG A 257 -9.77 -15.88 -15.18
N LYS A 258 -9.34 -16.59 -16.23
CA LYS A 258 -9.49 -16.14 -17.63
C LYS A 258 -10.93 -15.92 -18.09
N ASP A 259 -11.90 -16.53 -17.39
CA ASP A 259 -13.33 -16.34 -17.57
C ASP A 259 -13.86 -15.02 -16.95
N ARG A 260 -13.06 -14.37 -16.10
CA ARG A 260 -13.39 -13.17 -15.33
C ARG A 260 -12.40 -12.03 -15.64
N PRO A 261 -12.52 -11.38 -16.81
CA PRO A 261 -11.72 -10.20 -17.13
C PRO A 261 -12.01 -9.06 -16.16
N ILE A 262 -11.03 -8.18 -15.96
CA ILE A 262 -11.24 -6.91 -15.23
C ILE A 262 -12.31 -6.10 -15.97
N ARG A 263 -13.31 -5.65 -15.22
CA ARG A 263 -14.48 -4.89 -15.67
C ARG A 263 -14.74 -3.68 -14.76
N ASN A 264 -15.46 -2.69 -15.25
CA ASN A 264 -15.81 -1.48 -14.52
C ASN A 264 -17.13 -1.70 -13.77
N PHE A 265 -17.11 -1.72 -12.44
CA PHE A 265 -18.36 -1.76 -11.69
C PHE A 265 -18.75 -0.34 -11.25
N HIS A 266 -20.05 -0.11 -11.11
CA HIS A 266 -20.64 1.19 -10.81
C HIS A 266 -21.61 1.03 -9.62
N PRO A 267 -21.09 0.86 -8.40
CA PRO A 267 -21.89 0.43 -7.27
C PRO A 267 -22.80 1.54 -6.74
N ILE A 268 -24.03 1.16 -6.39
CA ILE A 268 -25.04 2.02 -5.76
C ILE A 268 -25.32 1.47 -4.35
N TRP A 269 -24.92 2.27 -3.38
CA TRP A 269 -25.14 2.23 -1.93
C TRP A 269 -26.57 2.54 -1.49
N ILE A 270 -27.50 1.60 -1.31
CA ILE A 270 -28.75 1.93 -0.59
C ILE A 270 -28.46 1.82 0.91
N GLY A 271 -28.28 2.97 1.58
CA GLY A 271 -27.87 3.00 2.98
C GLY A 271 -28.97 2.58 3.96
N PRO A 272 -28.61 2.21 5.20
CA PRO A 272 -29.57 1.80 6.22
C PRO A 272 -30.52 2.97 6.55
N ALA A 273 -31.80 2.65 6.77
CA ALA A 273 -32.83 3.63 7.09
C ALA A 273 -32.50 4.42 8.37
N ASN A 274 -32.87 5.70 8.40
CA ASN A 274 -32.79 6.59 9.57
C ASN A 274 -31.39 6.81 10.16
N LYS A 275 -30.31 6.62 9.39
CA LYS A 275 -28.95 6.87 9.84
C LYS A 275 -28.41 8.21 9.28
N PRO A 276 -28.40 9.31 10.04
CA PRO A 276 -28.01 10.63 9.52
C PRO A 276 -26.50 10.81 9.34
N VAL A 277 -25.68 9.95 9.96
CA VAL A 277 -24.21 10.00 9.93
C VAL A 277 -23.68 8.57 9.84
N LEU A 278 -22.74 8.35 8.92
CA LEU A 278 -22.14 7.03 8.66
C LEU A 278 -20.80 6.88 9.41
N ASN A 279 -20.51 5.64 9.81
CA ASN A 279 -19.33 5.22 10.53
C ASN A 279 -18.30 4.58 9.56
N PRO A 280 -17.15 5.23 9.32
CA PRO A 280 -16.10 4.68 8.48
C PRO A 280 -15.24 3.65 9.23
N GLY A 281 -14.83 2.62 8.50
CA GLY A 281 -13.58 1.90 8.75
C GLY A 281 -12.49 2.45 7.82
N HIS A 282 -11.30 2.71 8.35
CA HIS A 282 -10.20 3.33 7.63
C HIS A 282 -9.00 2.39 7.55
N LEU A 283 -8.50 2.19 6.34
CA LEU A 283 -7.32 1.39 6.02
C LEU A 283 -6.36 2.20 5.15
N THR A 284 -5.06 2.06 5.39
CA THR A 284 -4.04 2.81 4.67
C THR A 284 -2.70 2.10 4.77
N ASP A 285 -1.73 2.50 3.95
CA ASP A 285 -0.37 1.93 3.89
C ASP A 285 -0.42 0.41 3.88
N VAL A 286 -1.23 -0.17 2.97
CA VAL A 286 -1.50 -1.61 2.99
C VAL A 286 -0.47 -2.40 2.18
N HIS A 287 0.21 -1.78 1.22
CA HIS A 287 1.42 -2.29 0.56
C HIS A 287 1.34 -3.77 0.15
N VAL A 288 0.30 -4.15 -0.60
CA VAL A 288 0.17 -5.50 -1.15
C VAL A 288 1.29 -5.76 -2.15
N SER A 289 1.98 -6.88 -1.99
CA SER A 289 3.20 -7.19 -2.74
C SER A 289 3.32 -8.70 -2.99
N SER A 290 3.06 -9.11 -4.24
CA SER A 290 3.03 -10.50 -4.69
C SER A 290 4.31 -11.28 -4.40
N ARG A 291 5.49 -10.63 -4.44
CA ARG A 291 6.77 -11.28 -4.11
C ARG A 291 6.85 -11.82 -2.68
N GLN A 292 6.11 -11.25 -1.73
CA GLN A 292 6.07 -11.74 -0.35
C GLN A 292 5.61 -13.20 -0.30
N HIS A 293 4.70 -13.61 -1.20
CA HIS A 293 4.25 -14.99 -1.30
C HIS A 293 5.34 -15.94 -1.80
N ALA A 294 6.30 -15.48 -2.61
CA ALA A 294 7.47 -16.28 -2.96
C ALA A 294 8.36 -16.53 -1.74
N PHE A 295 8.52 -15.53 -0.86
CA PHE A 295 9.31 -15.67 0.39
C PHE A 295 8.75 -16.77 1.29
N THR A 296 7.43 -16.85 1.42
CA THR A 296 6.76 -17.85 2.29
C THR A 296 6.99 -19.31 1.88
N ARG A 297 7.47 -19.57 0.66
CA ARG A 297 7.69 -20.93 0.15
C ARG A 297 9.12 -21.43 0.33
N MET A 298 10.06 -20.56 0.68
CA MET A 298 11.47 -20.93 0.85
C MET A 298 11.75 -21.45 2.25
N ARG A 299 12.95 -22.00 2.49
CA ARG A 299 13.37 -22.45 3.83
C ARG A 299 14.71 -21.86 4.27
N PRO A 300 14.93 -20.54 4.16
CA PRO A 300 16.18 -19.98 4.62
C PRO A 300 16.22 -19.96 6.14
N GLN A 301 17.39 -20.27 6.68
CA GLN A 301 17.72 -20.25 8.11
C GLN A 301 18.96 -19.38 8.32
N LEU A 302 18.96 -18.51 9.35
CA LEU A 302 20.13 -17.70 9.73
C LEU A 302 21.35 -18.54 10.16
N LEU A 303 21.09 -19.74 10.69
CA LEU A 303 22.06 -20.78 10.99
C LEU A 303 21.51 -22.11 10.46
N PRO A 304 21.84 -22.52 9.23
CA PRO A 304 21.28 -23.72 8.63
C PRO A 304 21.51 -24.97 9.49
N GLY A 305 20.43 -25.70 9.77
CA GLY A 305 20.38 -26.87 10.66
C GLY A 305 20.22 -26.55 12.15
N TYR A 306 20.11 -25.28 12.54
CA TYR A 306 19.98 -24.86 13.94
C TYR A 306 18.88 -23.82 14.15
N SER A 307 18.94 -22.69 13.44
CA SER A 307 17.94 -21.64 13.59
C SER A 307 16.64 -22.04 12.88
N PRO A 308 15.48 -21.57 13.34
CA PRO A 308 14.21 -21.85 12.66
C PRO A 308 14.08 -21.29 11.23
N ASP A 309 13.11 -21.81 10.47
CA ASP A 309 12.84 -21.41 9.07
C ASP A 309 12.21 -20.02 8.96
N ILE A 310 12.90 -19.07 8.32
CA ILE A 310 12.48 -17.66 8.23
C ILE A 310 11.11 -17.51 7.54
N ALA A 311 10.85 -18.28 6.48
CA ALA A 311 9.62 -18.17 5.69
C ALA A 311 8.32 -18.36 6.49
N ALA A 312 8.36 -19.18 7.55
CA ALA A 312 7.21 -19.40 8.43
C ALA A 312 6.81 -18.14 9.23
N ARG A 313 7.70 -17.13 9.29
CA ARG A 313 7.55 -15.89 10.08
C ARG A 313 7.29 -14.66 9.24
N VAL A 314 7.36 -14.78 7.92
CA VAL A 314 7.18 -13.65 7.02
C VAL A 314 5.74 -13.17 7.10
N ASN A 315 5.55 -11.94 7.55
CA ASN A 315 4.27 -11.24 7.39
C ASN A 315 4.04 -10.97 5.90
N THR A 316 2.87 -11.38 5.40
CA THR A 316 2.40 -10.96 4.07
C THR A 316 1.30 -9.93 4.23
N SER A 317 1.48 -8.76 3.62
CA SER A 317 0.52 -7.66 3.66
C SER A 317 -0.87 -8.08 3.19
N PHE A 318 -0.96 -8.97 2.19
CA PHE A 318 -2.23 -9.51 1.69
C PHE A 318 -3.05 -10.22 2.78
N GLU A 319 -2.45 -11.18 3.50
CA GLU A 319 -3.17 -11.95 4.53
C GLU A 319 -3.66 -11.04 5.65
N THR A 320 -2.83 -10.07 6.03
CA THR A 320 -3.11 -9.08 7.06
C THR A 320 -4.25 -8.14 6.66
N LEU A 321 -4.18 -7.60 5.44
CA LEU A 321 -5.22 -6.75 4.88
C LEU A 321 -6.54 -7.50 4.75
N ARG A 322 -6.53 -8.71 4.20
CA ARG A 322 -7.73 -9.55 4.04
C ARG A 322 -8.43 -9.76 5.38
N ASP A 323 -7.68 -10.07 6.43
CA ASP A 323 -8.24 -10.23 7.77
C ASP A 323 -8.85 -8.93 8.31
N LEU A 324 -8.19 -7.78 8.14
CA LEU A 324 -8.74 -6.48 8.56
C LEU A 324 -10.01 -6.12 7.77
N MET A 325 -10.01 -6.29 6.45
CA MET A 325 -11.21 -6.11 5.63
C MET A 325 -12.34 -7.03 6.09
N ASP A 326 -12.05 -8.27 6.47
CA ASP A 326 -13.04 -9.20 7.01
C ASP A 326 -13.59 -8.71 8.37
N GLN A 327 -12.73 -8.25 9.28
CA GLN A 327 -13.16 -7.69 10.56
C GLN A 327 -14.09 -6.46 10.40
N PHE A 328 -13.75 -5.53 9.51
CA PHE A 328 -14.61 -4.37 9.22
C PHE A 328 -15.89 -4.73 8.48
N GLY A 329 -15.82 -5.72 7.59
CA GLY A 329 -16.96 -6.26 6.86
C GLY A 329 -17.98 -6.90 7.80
N GLU A 330 -17.50 -7.70 8.75
CA GLU A 330 -18.31 -8.40 9.76
C GLU A 330 -18.91 -7.45 10.81
N ASP A 331 -18.29 -6.30 11.09
CA ASP A 331 -18.77 -5.36 12.11
C ASP A 331 -19.98 -4.55 11.61
N PRO A 332 -21.21 -4.74 12.13
CA PRO A 332 -22.41 -4.04 11.66
C PRO A 332 -22.37 -2.54 11.93
N GLU A 333 -21.45 -2.07 12.77
CA GLU A 333 -21.29 -0.66 13.11
C GLU A 333 -20.45 0.11 12.10
N VAL A 334 -19.80 -0.59 11.16
CA VAL A 334 -19.03 -0.01 10.05
C VAL A 334 -19.91 0.03 8.82
N ASP A 335 -20.20 1.22 8.30
CA ASP A 335 -21.07 1.38 7.13
C ASP A 335 -20.29 1.27 5.82
N PHE A 336 -19.07 1.81 5.78
CA PHE A 336 -18.23 1.81 4.60
C PHE A 336 -16.74 1.72 4.96
N LEU A 337 -15.94 1.24 4.00
CA LEU A 337 -14.48 1.31 4.08
C LEU A 337 -13.94 2.50 3.31
N PHE A 338 -12.95 3.18 3.88
CA PHE A 338 -12.19 4.23 3.22
C PHE A 338 -10.72 3.84 3.17
N PHE A 339 -10.14 3.84 1.98
CA PHE A 339 -8.71 3.63 1.75
C PHE A 339 -8.02 4.94 1.39
N THR A 340 -6.95 5.28 2.09
CA THR A 340 -6.07 6.41 1.72
C THR A 340 -4.73 5.90 1.19
N GLY A 341 -4.69 5.56 -0.09
CA GLY A 341 -3.45 5.30 -0.83
C GLY A 341 -2.61 4.11 -0.38
N ASP A 342 -1.50 3.92 -1.10
CA ASP A 342 -0.48 2.90 -0.83
C ASP A 342 -1.06 1.50 -0.71
N LEU A 343 -1.88 1.17 -1.71
CA LEU A 343 -2.46 -0.14 -1.94
C LEU A 343 -1.40 -1.18 -2.27
N ILE A 344 -0.39 -0.77 -3.02
CA ILE A 344 0.71 -1.62 -3.50
C ILE A 344 2.05 -0.94 -3.18
N ASP A 345 3.15 -1.68 -3.23
CA ASP A 345 4.47 -1.05 -3.12
C ASP A 345 4.90 -0.31 -4.40
N TYR A 346 4.57 -0.87 -5.56
CA TYR A 346 4.91 -0.40 -6.90
C TYR A 346 4.23 -1.28 -7.95
N ASN A 347 4.15 -0.79 -9.18
CA ASN A 347 3.32 -1.41 -10.21
C ASN A 347 3.89 -2.65 -10.90
N ARG A 348 5.22 -2.83 -11.00
CA ARG A 348 5.85 -4.01 -11.66
C ARG A 348 6.49 -4.94 -10.63
N ASN A 349 5.86 -6.07 -10.35
CA ASN A 349 6.28 -6.98 -9.28
C ASN A 349 6.48 -8.42 -9.74
N TYR A 350 7.22 -9.19 -8.95
CA TYR A 350 7.56 -10.57 -9.27
C TYR A 350 6.34 -11.48 -9.21
N ASN A 351 6.07 -12.22 -10.27
CA ASN A 351 5.04 -13.26 -10.32
C ASN A 351 5.46 -14.49 -9.48
N PRO A 352 4.82 -14.77 -8.33
CA PRO A 352 5.25 -15.82 -7.40
C PRO A 352 4.81 -17.22 -7.84
N THR A 353 4.01 -17.35 -8.90
CA THR A 353 3.43 -18.62 -9.38
C THR A 353 4.42 -19.78 -9.46
N PRO A 354 5.66 -19.62 -10.00
CA PRO A 354 6.63 -20.72 -10.05
C PRO A 354 7.03 -21.28 -8.67
N PHE A 355 7.01 -20.47 -7.62
CA PHE A 355 7.28 -20.93 -6.25
C PHE A 355 6.05 -21.59 -5.64
N LEU A 356 4.86 -21.03 -5.88
CA LEU A 356 3.60 -21.59 -5.40
C LEU A 356 3.30 -22.97 -6.00
N LYS A 357 3.63 -23.17 -7.28
CA LYS A 357 3.52 -24.47 -7.98
C LYS A 357 4.69 -25.42 -7.70
N GLY A 358 5.68 -24.98 -6.91
CA GLY A 358 6.86 -25.78 -6.60
C GLY A 358 7.76 -26.06 -7.81
N GLU A 359 7.75 -25.23 -8.84
CA GLU A 359 8.69 -25.28 -9.97
C GLU A 359 10.07 -24.75 -9.54
N LYS A 360 10.09 -23.70 -8.70
CA LYS A 360 11.27 -23.20 -7.99
C LYS A 360 11.16 -23.55 -6.50
N ARG A 361 12.21 -24.15 -5.92
CA ARG A 361 12.16 -24.74 -4.56
C ARG A 361 13.28 -24.33 -3.61
N THR A 362 14.25 -23.55 -4.07
CA THR A 362 15.47 -23.24 -3.30
C THR A 362 15.61 -21.75 -3.08
N THR A 363 16.17 -21.36 -1.93
CA THR A 363 16.53 -19.97 -1.62
C THR A 363 17.46 -19.37 -2.68
N GLY A 364 18.36 -20.16 -3.27
CA GLY A 364 19.18 -19.73 -4.42
C GLY A 364 18.37 -19.35 -5.66
N ALA A 365 17.28 -20.09 -5.94
CA ALA A 365 16.35 -19.74 -7.01
C ALA A 365 15.53 -18.48 -6.67
N LEU A 366 15.21 -18.27 -5.38
CA LEU A 366 14.62 -17.01 -4.91
C LEU A 366 15.56 -15.83 -5.14
N TRP A 367 16.85 -15.95 -4.81
CA TRP A 367 17.83 -14.90 -5.05
C TRP A 367 17.94 -14.53 -6.54
N GLN A 368 17.88 -15.53 -7.42
CA GLN A 368 17.82 -15.27 -8.87
C GLN A 368 16.51 -14.57 -9.25
N ALA A 369 15.37 -14.96 -8.67
CA ALA A 369 14.09 -14.31 -8.89
C ALA A 369 13.98 -12.89 -8.28
N MET A 370 14.82 -12.52 -7.32
CA MET A 370 14.87 -11.16 -6.75
C MET A 370 15.94 -10.28 -7.40
N ASN A 371 16.79 -10.84 -8.26
CA ASN A 371 17.82 -10.10 -8.98
C ASN A 371 17.17 -9.16 -10.01
N LEU A 372 17.42 -7.86 -9.83
CA LEU A 372 16.82 -6.79 -10.63
C LEU A 372 17.30 -6.77 -12.09
N ASP A 373 18.35 -7.52 -12.45
CA ASP A 373 18.77 -7.72 -13.85
C ASP A 373 17.70 -8.42 -14.71
N HIS A 374 16.76 -9.11 -14.08
CA HIS A 374 15.69 -9.85 -14.75
C HIS A 374 14.42 -9.02 -14.98
N LEU A 375 14.40 -7.74 -14.59
CA LEU A 375 13.28 -6.82 -14.89
C LEU A 375 13.09 -6.60 -16.40
N ASN A 376 14.17 -6.75 -17.18
CA ASN A 376 14.14 -6.67 -18.65
C ASN A 376 14.29 -8.07 -19.25
N ALA A 377 13.66 -8.30 -20.39
CA ALA A 377 13.78 -9.54 -21.14
C ALA A 377 15.23 -9.72 -21.65
N ARG A 378 15.72 -10.97 -21.61
CA ARG A 378 17.09 -11.31 -22.03
C ARG A 378 17.09 -12.52 -22.96
N ASP A 379 18.01 -12.52 -23.92
CA ASP A 379 18.24 -13.65 -24.80
C ASP A 379 19.11 -14.74 -24.13
N ALA A 380 19.38 -15.82 -24.85
CA ALA A 380 20.20 -16.94 -24.37
C ALA A 380 21.66 -16.54 -24.06
N SER A 381 22.15 -15.43 -24.60
CA SER A 381 23.48 -14.88 -24.31
C SER A 381 23.49 -13.91 -23.12
N GLY A 382 22.32 -13.61 -22.55
CA GLY A 382 22.14 -12.69 -21.42
C GLY A 382 22.07 -11.21 -21.83
N GLN A 383 22.01 -10.91 -23.13
CA GLN A 383 21.85 -9.55 -23.66
C GLN A 383 20.38 -9.12 -23.60
N PRO A 384 20.09 -7.81 -23.39
CA PRO A 384 18.72 -7.31 -23.36
C PRO A 384 18.06 -7.47 -24.74
N VAL A 385 16.86 -8.04 -24.76
CA VAL A 385 16.06 -8.16 -25.99
C VAL A 385 15.54 -6.77 -26.37
N ARG A 386 15.57 -6.45 -27.66
CA ARG A 386 15.09 -5.17 -28.19
C ARG A 386 13.99 -5.34 -29.22
N ASP A 387 13.07 -4.38 -29.27
CA ASP A 387 12.07 -4.29 -30.34
C ASP A 387 12.70 -3.81 -31.67
N GLY A 388 11.91 -3.80 -32.75
CA GLY A 388 12.35 -3.31 -34.07
C GLY A 388 12.70 -1.82 -34.12
N LYS A 389 12.48 -1.07 -33.02
CA LYS A 389 12.85 0.34 -32.84
C LYS A 389 14.05 0.52 -31.89
N GLY A 390 14.63 -0.58 -31.40
CA GLY A 390 15.78 -0.56 -30.50
C GLY A 390 15.45 -0.36 -29.01
N HIS A 391 14.17 -0.32 -28.63
CA HIS A 391 13.76 -0.23 -27.22
C HIS A 391 13.99 -1.56 -26.52
N ILE A 392 14.46 -1.52 -25.27
CA ILE A 392 14.61 -2.72 -24.44
C ILE A 392 13.23 -3.23 -24.04
N LEU A 393 12.98 -4.52 -24.22
CA LEU A 393 11.71 -5.14 -23.84
C LEU A 393 11.68 -5.48 -22.35
N PRO A 394 10.58 -5.19 -21.63
CA PRO A 394 10.41 -5.62 -20.24
C PRO A 394 10.20 -7.14 -20.14
N ASN A 395 10.58 -7.74 -19.01
CA ASN A 395 10.24 -9.13 -18.69
C ASN A 395 8.85 -9.19 -18.06
N THR A 396 7.80 -9.16 -18.88
CA THR A 396 6.40 -9.18 -18.41
C THR A 396 5.95 -10.53 -17.86
N LYS A 397 6.69 -11.61 -18.15
CA LYS A 397 6.39 -12.95 -17.62
C LYS A 397 6.71 -13.06 -16.13
N ASP A 398 7.93 -12.66 -15.76
CA ASP A 398 8.38 -12.73 -14.37
C ASP A 398 8.07 -11.45 -13.59
N TYR A 399 8.05 -10.28 -14.23
CA TYR A 399 7.76 -8.98 -13.61
C TYR A 399 6.67 -8.19 -14.34
N PRO A 400 5.45 -8.74 -14.42
CA PRO A 400 4.30 -8.05 -15.00
C PRO A 400 3.96 -6.77 -14.25
N ARG A 401 3.44 -5.79 -14.97
CA ARG A 401 2.69 -4.68 -14.36
C ARG A 401 1.30 -5.14 -13.96
N GLY A 402 0.79 -4.66 -12.83
CA GLY A 402 -0.62 -4.82 -12.45
C GLY A 402 -0.97 -6.11 -11.71
N ILE A 403 -0.02 -7.00 -11.43
CA ILE A 403 -0.26 -8.21 -10.62
C ILE A 403 -0.86 -7.87 -9.25
N ASP A 404 -0.27 -6.93 -8.52
CA ASP A 404 -0.73 -6.54 -7.18
C ASP A 404 -2.03 -5.73 -7.24
N ASN A 405 -2.17 -4.91 -8.29
CA ASN A 405 -3.40 -4.17 -8.54
C ASN A 405 -4.59 -5.10 -8.84
N ALA A 406 -4.38 -6.18 -9.59
CA ALA A 406 -5.40 -7.20 -9.85
C ALA A 406 -5.82 -7.93 -8.56
N VAL A 407 -4.89 -8.16 -7.63
CA VAL A 407 -5.20 -8.68 -6.28
C VAL A 407 -6.08 -7.69 -5.53
N MET A 408 -5.73 -6.41 -5.51
CA MET A 408 -6.51 -5.35 -4.83
C MET A 408 -7.92 -5.21 -5.42
N TYR A 409 -8.02 -5.20 -6.75
CA TYR A 409 -9.31 -5.21 -7.47
C TYR A 409 -10.18 -6.39 -7.03
N SER A 410 -9.60 -7.59 -6.99
CA SER A 410 -10.31 -8.80 -6.59
C SER A 410 -10.73 -8.76 -5.11
N LEU A 411 -9.90 -8.18 -4.23
CA LEU A 411 -10.23 -7.96 -2.81
C LEU A 411 -11.41 -7.00 -2.62
N PHE A 412 -11.46 -5.89 -3.37
CA PHE A 412 -12.58 -4.95 -3.29
C PHE A 412 -13.89 -5.59 -3.75
N LEU A 413 -13.88 -6.32 -4.87
CA LEU A 413 -15.06 -7.06 -5.32
C LEU A 413 -15.49 -8.12 -4.30
N ARG A 414 -14.54 -8.87 -3.74
CA ARG A 414 -14.82 -9.84 -2.67
C ARG A 414 -15.49 -9.16 -1.47
N PHE A 415 -14.95 -8.03 -1.01
CA PHE A 415 -15.49 -7.31 0.15
C PHE A 415 -16.92 -6.82 -0.11
N MET A 416 -17.16 -6.16 -1.24
CA MET A 416 -18.47 -5.67 -1.61
C MET A 416 -19.50 -6.81 -1.74
N ARG A 417 -19.12 -7.90 -2.41
CA ARG A 417 -19.95 -9.11 -2.54
C ARG A 417 -20.29 -9.72 -1.18
N LYS A 418 -19.27 -9.94 -0.35
CA LYS A 418 -19.43 -10.69 0.91
C LYS A 418 -20.18 -9.90 1.98
N TYR A 419 -19.99 -8.59 2.03
CA TYR A 419 -20.47 -7.77 3.14
C TYR A 419 -21.52 -6.73 2.75
N GLY A 420 -21.77 -6.50 1.46
CA GLY A 420 -22.78 -5.53 1.02
C GLY A 420 -22.41 -4.07 1.34
N LYS A 421 -21.13 -3.77 1.55
CA LYS A 421 -20.65 -2.45 2.02
C LYS A 421 -19.80 -1.73 0.96
N PRO A 422 -19.98 -0.41 0.78
CA PRO A 422 -19.20 0.36 -0.18
C PRO A 422 -17.75 0.58 0.26
N VAL A 423 -16.89 0.83 -0.74
CA VAL A 423 -15.47 1.17 -0.58
C VAL A 423 -15.21 2.52 -1.25
N PHE A 424 -14.59 3.43 -0.51
CA PHE A 424 -14.06 4.70 -1.01
C PHE A 424 -12.53 4.63 -1.05
N LEU A 425 -11.94 5.29 -2.05
CA LEU A 425 -10.50 5.22 -2.28
C LEU A 425 -9.97 6.55 -2.82
N VAL A 426 -8.79 6.95 -2.33
CA VAL A 426 -7.93 7.97 -2.92
C VAL A 426 -6.52 7.38 -3.11
N ALA A 427 -5.77 7.88 -4.09
CA ALA A 427 -4.42 7.38 -4.39
C ALA A 427 -3.37 7.90 -3.40
N GLY A 428 -2.38 7.05 -3.12
CA GLY A 428 -1.12 7.39 -2.47
C GLY A 428 -0.02 7.55 -3.51
N ASN A 429 1.23 7.61 -3.04
CA ASN A 429 2.38 7.81 -3.92
C ASN A 429 2.93 6.49 -4.46
N HIS A 430 2.78 5.37 -3.75
CA HIS A 430 3.32 4.09 -4.21
C HIS A 430 2.60 3.56 -5.45
N GLU A 431 1.34 3.96 -5.70
CA GLU A 431 0.64 3.69 -6.97
C GLU A 431 1.36 4.32 -8.17
N ALA A 432 2.21 5.34 -7.97
CA ALA A 432 2.99 5.96 -9.03
C ALA A 432 4.34 5.26 -9.27
N TYR A 433 4.74 4.32 -8.41
CA TYR A 433 6.05 3.66 -8.51
C TYR A 433 6.06 2.58 -9.57
N THR A 434 7.16 2.51 -10.32
CA THR A 434 7.32 1.55 -11.42
C THR A 434 8.09 0.33 -11.01
N VAL A 435 9.24 0.51 -10.35
CA VAL A 435 10.21 -0.56 -10.12
C VAL A 435 10.29 -0.93 -8.65
N PRO A 436 10.54 -2.23 -8.34
CA PRO A 436 10.80 -2.67 -7.00
C PRO A 436 12.07 -2.04 -6.44
N TYR A 437 12.05 -1.73 -5.15
CA TYR A 437 13.25 -1.60 -4.35
C TYR A 437 13.62 -2.95 -3.76
N GLY A 438 14.92 -3.25 -3.66
CA GLY A 438 15.42 -4.17 -2.64
C GLY A 438 15.34 -3.52 -1.25
N ILE A 439 15.81 -4.18 -0.20
CA ILE A 439 15.97 -3.57 1.14
C ILE A 439 17.19 -2.61 1.18
N SER A 440 17.36 -1.75 0.16
CA SER A 440 18.62 -1.04 -0.14
C SER A 440 19.04 0.01 0.90
N ALA A 441 20.32 0.37 1.00
CA ALA A 441 20.77 1.44 1.90
C ALA A 441 19.98 2.74 1.69
N ARG A 442 19.62 3.43 2.79
CA ARG A 442 19.07 4.79 2.73
C ARG A 442 19.99 5.66 1.85
N ILE A 443 19.41 6.32 0.86
CA ILE A 443 20.05 6.92 -0.32
C ILE A 443 21.43 7.55 0.01
N HIS A 444 22.51 7.00 -0.54
CA HIS A 444 23.79 7.70 -0.63
C HIS A 444 23.94 8.33 -2.02
N LYS A 445 24.40 9.60 -2.07
CA LYS A 445 24.61 10.37 -3.31
C LYS A 445 25.40 9.62 -4.38
N GLU A 446 26.28 8.69 -3.99
CA GLU A 446 27.16 7.93 -4.88
C GLU A 446 26.47 6.74 -5.60
N GLN A 447 25.26 6.34 -5.19
CA GLN A 447 24.52 5.18 -5.77
C GLN A 447 23.33 5.59 -6.64
N ILE A 448 23.20 6.90 -6.92
CA ILE A 448 22.07 7.48 -7.63
C ILE A 448 22.30 7.37 -9.15
N PHE A 449 21.34 6.74 -9.85
CA PHE A 449 21.26 6.78 -11.31
C PHE A 449 20.42 7.99 -11.74
N SER A 450 20.82 8.65 -12.83
CA SER A 450 20.16 9.87 -13.33
C SER A 450 18.65 9.69 -13.53
N GLU A 451 17.88 10.78 -13.36
CA GLU A 451 16.42 10.93 -13.58
C GLU A 451 15.96 10.64 -15.03
N LYS A 452 16.34 9.50 -15.60
CA LYS A 452 15.87 9.12 -16.93
C LYS A 452 14.48 8.49 -16.79
N ASP A 453 13.52 9.00 -17.54
CA ASP A 453 12.12 8.55 -17.60
C ASP A 453 11.91 7.07 -17.97
N ASN A 454 12.96 6.34 -18.33
CA ASN A 454 12.91 4.97 -18.84
C ASN A 454 13.53 3.97 -17.83
N PRO A 455 12.71 3.17 -17.12
CA PRO A 455 13.20 2.20 -16.12
C PRO A 455 14.06 1.09 -16.73
N GLU A 456 13.85 0.71 -17.99
CA GLU A 456 14.62 -0.35 -18.65
C GLU A 456 16.08 0.04 -18.85
N LYS A 457 16.31 1.30 -19.26
CA LYS A 457 17.66 1.87 -19.38
C LYS A 457 18.32 1.98 -18.01
N ALA A 458 17.58 2.41 -16.99
CA ALA A 458 18.11 2.53 -15.62
C ALA A 458 18.58 1.17 -15.06
N VAL A 459 17.83 0.09 -15.33
CA VAL A 459 18.24 -1.28 -14.96
C VAL A 459 19.58 -1.65 -15.60
N GLU A 460 19.76 -1.37 -16.89
CA GLU A 460 20.99 -1.70 -17.62
C GLU A 460 22.19 -0.85 -17.18
N GLU A 461 21.99 0.46 -16.95
CA GLU A 461 23.01 1.36 -16.39
C GLU A 461 23.44 0.91 -14.98
N SER A 462 22.47 0.48 -14.16
CA SER A 462 22.72 -0.09 -12.83
C SER A 462 23.53 -1.38 -12.91
N ARG A 463 23.22 -2.27 -13.86
CA ARG A 463 23.97 -3.51 -14.07
C ARG A 463 25.43 -3.24 -14.45
N GLN A 464 25.66 -2.35 -15.41
CA GLN A 464 27.01 -2.01 -15.88
C GLN A 464 27.86 -1.40 -14.76
N THR A 465 27.25 -0.53 -13.95
CA THR A 465 27.91 0.06 -12.77
C THR A 465 28.28 -1.02 -11.75
N GLN A 466 27.37 -1.95 -11.46
CA GLN A 466 27.64 -3.08 -10.56
C GLN A 466 28.76 -3.99 -11.11
N ALA A 467 28.80 -4.24 -12.42
CA ALA A 467 29.87 -5.03 -13.04
C ALA A 467 31.24 -4.36 -12.90
N ARG A 468 31.35 -3.05 -13.23
CA ARG A 468 32.58 -2.27 -13.05
C ARG A 468 33.06 -2.25 -11.61
N ARG A 469 32.11 -2.15 -10.67
CA ARG A 469 32.41 -2.22 -9.23
C ARG A 469 32.97 -3.58 -8.84
N ARG A 470 32.38 -4.68 -9.32
CA ARG A 470 32.89 -6.03 -9.06
C ARG A 470 34.31 -6.20 -9.60
N GLU A 471 34.59 -5.70 -10.79
CA GLU A 471 35.93 -5.71 -11.40
C GLU A 471 36.94 -4.88 -10.58
N ALA A 472 36.57 -3.67 -10.17
CA ALA A 472 37.36 -2.83 -9.27
C ALA A 472 37.73 -3.56 -7.96
N LEU A 473 36.76 -4.25 -7.35
CA LEU A 473 36.97 -5.04 -6.14
C LEU A 473 37.89 -6.25 -6.37
N GLN A 474 37.77 -6.93 -7.51
CA GLN A 474 38.68 -8.02 -7.89
C GLN A 474 40.11 -7.51 -8.08
N ASN A 475 40.27 -6.27 -8.56
CA ASN A 475 41.55 -5.59 -8.74
C ASN A 475 42.11 -4.96 -7.45
N GLY A 476 41.54 -5.29 -6.28
CA GLY A 476 42.04 -4.86 -4.98
C GLY A 476 41.71 -3.42 -4.59
N GLN A 477 40.83 -2.74 -5.33
CA GLN A 477 40.35 -1.41 -4.93
C GLN A 477 39.43 -1.52 -3.71
N ALA A 478 39.55 -0.58 -2.78
CA ALA A 478 38.74 -0.57 -1.57
C ALA A 478 37.25 -0.40 -1.89
N ASP A 479 36.40 -1.27 -1.36
CA ASP A 479 34.96 -1.11 -1.45
C ASP A 479 34.51 0.08 -0.59
N LYS A 480 34.13 1.19 -1.22
CA LYS A 480 33.58 2.33 -0.49
C LYS A 480 32.11 2.20 -0.11
N GLY A 481 31.36 1.16 -0.49
CA GLY A 481 29.90 1.27 -0.40
C GLY A 481 29.03 0.02 -0.37
N ILE A 482 29.03 -0.72 0.72
CA ILE A 482 27.77 -1.25 1.22
C ILE A 482 27.82 -0.97 2.72
N LYS A 483 27.14 0.09 3.16
CA LYS A 483 27.12 0.44 4.58
C LYS A 483 25.94 -0.20 5.31
N ARG A 484 24.76 -0.37 4.66
CA ARG A 484 23.56 -0.85 5.36
C ARG A 484 22.39 -1.29 4.48
N ALA A 485 21.46 -2.08 5.00
CA ALA A 485 20.11 -2.26 4.42
C ALA A 485 19.15 -1.12 4.84
N ASN A 486 18.08 -0.85 4.09
CA ASN A 486 16.95 -0.02 4.53
C ASN A 486 16.30 -0.76 5.70
N PRO A 487 16.32 -0.21 6.92
CA PRO A 487 15.69 -0.87 8.04
C PRO A 487 14.16 -0.88 7.94
N GLY A 488 13.48 0.00 7.19
CA GLY A 488 12.01 -0.03 7.14
C GLY A 488 11.45 -1.36 6.59
N MET A 489 11.96 -1.78 5.44
CA MET A 489 11.43 -2.93 4.70
C MET A 489 11.53 -4.31 5.42
N PRO A 490 12.62 -4.66 6.13
CA PRO A 490 12.61 -5.90 6.91
C PRO A 490 11.59 -5.89 8.05
N ALA A 491 11.33 -4.74 8.67
CA ALA A 491 10.37 -4.61 9.76
C ALA A 491 8.97 -4.91 9.23
N ASP A 492 8.60 -4.37 8.06
CA ASP A 492 7.33 -4.60 7.38
C ASP A 492 6.95 -6.08 7.26
N HIS A 493 7.96 -6.94 7.05
CA HIS A 493 7.83 -8.39 6.91
C HIS A 493 7.99 -9.17 8.22
N ASN A 494 8.11 -8.47 9.34
CA ASN A 494 8.41 -9.02 10.67
C ASN A 494 9.75 -9.78 10.68
N LEU A 495 10.80 -9.23 10.07
CA LEU A 495 12.13 -9.84 9.91
C LEU A 495 13.25 -9.01 10.52
N SER A 496 14.28 -9.67 11.07
CA SER A 496 15.52 -8.99 11.40
C SER A 496 16.27 -8.59 10.13
N ILE A 497 17.20 -7.64 10.22
CA ILE A 497 17.94 -7.16 9.05
C ILE A 497 18.71 -8.33 8.37
N PRO A 498 19.44 -9.20 9.11
CA PRO A 498 20.10 -10.37 8.51
C PRO A 498 19.13 -11.36 7.85
N GLU A 499 17.94 -11.58 8.43
CA GLU A 499 16.94 -12.49 7.87
C GLU A 499 16.41 -11.99 6.52
N ALA A 500 16.09 -10.69 6.42
CA ALA A 500 15.65 -10.11 5.16
C ALA A 500 16.75 -10.10 4.09
N ILE A 501 18.00 -9.77 4.45
CA ILE A 501 19.13 -9.87 3.51
C ILE A 501 19.25 -11.29 2.96
N LEU A 502 19.01 -12.31 3.79
CA LEU A 502 19.04 -13.70 3.36
C LEU A 502 17.87 -14.08 2.43
N LEU A 503 16.71 -13.41 2.51
CA LEU A 503 15.60 -13.61 1.58
C LEU A 503 15.79 -12.88 0.25
N TYR A 504 16.19 -11.60 0.30
CA TYR A 504 16.42 -10.78 -0.90
C TYR A 504 17.68 -11.20 -1.66
N GLY A 505 18.66 -11.78 -0.98
CA GLY A 505 19.86 -12.34 -1.60
C GLY A 505 20.92 -11.29 -1.96
N PRO A 506 21.90 -11.66 -2.81
CA PRO A 506 23.08 -10.83 -3.07
C PRO A 506 22.82 -9.44 -3.65
N ASP A 507 21.67 -9.20 -4.26
CA ASP A 507 21.27 -7.93 -4.87
C ASP A 507 20.42 -7.05 -3.92
N PHE A 508 20.28 -7.43 -2.63
CA PHE A 508 19.44 -6.74 -1.64
C PHE A 508 19.68 -5.23 -1.56
N ASN A 509 20.90 -4.78 -1.81
CA ASN A 509 21.34 -3.40 -1.63
C ASN A 509 21.22 -2.55 -2.88
N ARG A 510 20.71 -3.09 -3.99
CA ARG A 510 20.72 -2.39 -5.28
C ARG A 510 19.59 -1.35 -5.37
N VAL A 511 19.96 -0.12 -5.69
CA VAL A 511 19.04 0.96 -6.09
C VAL A 511 19.03 1.04 -7.62
N ILE A 512 17.86 1.25 -8.24
CA ILE A 512 17.75 1.40 -9.70
C ILE A 512 17.58 2.87 -10.10
N ILE A 513 16.78 3.64 -9.38
CA ILE A 513 16.46 5.04 -9.67
C ILE A 513 16.30 5.85 -8.39
N SER A 514 16.64 7.15 -8.43
CA SER A 514 16.49 8.08 -7.31
C SER A 514 15.08 8.67 -7.15
N ASN A 515 14.31 8.72 -8.23
CA ASN A 515 12.91 9.15 -8.23
C ASN A 515 12.08 8.10 -8.97
N ASN A 516 11.21 7.38 -8.25
CA ASN A 516 10.37 6.31 -8.81
C ASN A 516 8.93 6.77 -9.06
N PHE A 517 8.54 7.92 -8.50
CA PHE A 517 7.25 8.52 -8.75
C PHE A 517 7.13 8.93 -10.21
N LYS A 518 6.13 8.39 -10.91
CA LYS A 518 5.71 8.89 -12.21
C LYS A 518 4.20 8.96 -12.23
N SER A 519 3.67 10.18 -12.28
CA SER A 519 2.22 10.45 -12.29
C SER A 519 1.48 9.64 -13.35
N ARG A 520 2.08 9.46 -14.54
CA ARG A 520 1.51 8.64 -15.62
C ARG A 520 1.20 7.20 -15.21
N ASN A 521 1.84 6.65 -14.19
CA ASN A 521 1.60 5.28 -13.74
C ASN A 521 0.31 5.13 -12.91
N LEU A 522 -0.28 6.25 -12.49
CA LEU A 522 -1.60 6.29 -11.88
C LEU A 522 -2.71 6.01 -12.91
N ASP A 523 -2.39 5.96 -14.21
CA ASP A 523 -3.33 5.62 -15.29
C ASP A 523 -4.08 4.30 -15.04
N TRP A 524 -3.37 3.27 -14.59
CA TRP A 524 -3.97 1.98 -14.23
C TRP A 524 -4.98 2.17 -13.10
N PHE A 525 -4.57 2.85 -12.02
CA PHE A 525 -5.39 3.08 -10.85
C PHE A 525 -6.70 3.79 -11.21
N TYR A 526 -6.61 4.90 -11.96
CA TYR A 526 -7.79 5.69 -12.30
C TYR A 526 -8.66 5.06 -13.41
N THR A 527 -8.09 4.18 -14.23
CA THR A 527 -8.85 3.47 -15.27
C THR A 527 -9.61 2.28 -14.70
N VAL A 528 -9.08 1.61 -13.66
CA VAL A 528 -9.65 0.36 -13.13
C VAL A 528 -10.45 0.55 -11.84
N PHE A 529 -9.99 1.38 -10.89
CA PHE A 529 -10.67 1.55 -9.60
C PHE A 529 -11.68 2.70 -9.61
N SER A 530 -11.28 3.89 -10.05
CA SER A 530 -12.16 5.04 -10.09
C SER A 530 -11.59 6.13 -11.00
N PRO A 531 -12.38 6.78 -11.87
CA PRO A 531 -11.91 7.90 -12.68
C PRO A 531 -11.74 9.21 -11.87
N ILE A 532 -12.18 9.21 -10.60
CA ILE A 532 -12.24 10.37 -9.72
C ILE A 532 -11.00 10.41 -8.83
N GLN A 533 -10.26 11.52 -8.90
CA GLN A 533 -9.05 11.78 -8.13
C GLN A 533 -9.32 12.33 -6.74
N ASP A 534 -10.07 13.44 -6.68
CA ASP A 534 -10.46 14.11 -5.44
C ASP A 534 -11.97 14.31 -5.45
N PHE A 535 -12.61 14.20 -4.30
CA PHE A 535 -14.06 14.35 -4.20
C PHE A 535 -14.53 14.79 -2.82
N TYR A 536 -15.77 15.28 -2.76
CA TYR A 536 -16.56 15.21 -1.55
C TYR A 536 -17.97 14.72 -1.85
N PHE A 537 -18.59 14.12 -0.85
CA PHE A 537 -20.02 13.85 -0.84
C PHE A 537 -20.64 14.25 0.50
N THR A 538 -21.94 14.55 0.48
CA THR A 538 -22.71 14.78 1.71
C THR A 538 -23.74 13.69 1.92
N TRP A 539 -23.92 13.25 3.16
CA TRP A 539 -24.93 12.30 3.60
C TRP A 539 -25.57 12.80 4.87
N GLY A 540 -26.86 13.15 4.85
CA GLY A 540 -27.54 13.69 6.03
C GLY A 540 -26.76 14.84 6.70
N GLU A 541 -26.28 14.63 7.92
CA GLU A 541 -25.51 15.62 8.69
C GLU A 541 -23.98 15.50 8.50
N GLN A 542 -23.53 14.67 7.56
CA GLN A 542 -22.13 14.36 7.29
C GLN A 542 -21.66 14.90 5.93
N CYS A 543 -20.41 15.35 5.90
CA CYS A 543 -19.65 15.63 4.68
C CYS A 543 -18.33 14.84 4.74
N VAL A 544 -18.03 14.09 3.69
CA VAL A 544 -16.78 13.33 3.57
C VAL A 544 -16.00 13.85 2.38
N ILE A 545 -14.74 14.19 2.60
CA ILE A 545 -13.82 14.74 1.61
C ILE A 545 -12.67 13.76 1.42
N GLY A 546 -12.38 13.35 0.20
CA GLY A 546 -11.26 12.51 -0.17
C GLY A 546 -10.27 13.26 -1.06
N LEU A 547 -8.99 13.34 -0.66
CA LEU A 547 -7.92 13.97 -1.43
C LEU A 547 -6.80 12.97 -1.73
N GLY A 548 -6.40 12.88 -3.00
CA GLY A 548 -5.27 12.07 -3.45
C GLY A 548 -3.91 12.75 -3.20
N TRP A 549 -2.84 11.99 -3.39
CA TRP A 549 -1.45 12.45 -3.19
C TRP A 549 -1.02 13.62 -4.08
N GLY A 550 -1.54 13.71 -5.31
CA GLY A 550 -1.08 14.68 -6.31
C GLY A 550 -0.10 14.06 -7.32
N ASP A 551 0.67 14.92 -7.98
CA ASP A 551 1.41 14.56 -9.22
C ASP A 551 2.93 14.53 -9.06
N GLU A 552 3.42 14.79 -7.86
CA GLU A 552 4.86 14.80 -7.58
C GLU A 552 5.14 14.49 -6.11
N GLU A 553 6.37 14.08 -5.84
CA GLU A 553 6.90 13.90 -4.50
C GLU A 553 8.35 14.41 -4.41
N GLN A 554 8.80 14.76 -3.21
CA GLN A 554 10.19 15.15 -2.97
C GLN A 554 10.79 14.42 -1.76
N TYR A 555 11.96 13.79 -1.96
CA TYR A 555 12.74 13.13 -0.88
C TYR A 555 13.84 14.00 -0.27
N LEU A 556 14.23 15.08 -0.95
CA LEU A 556 15.35 15.91 -0.51
C LEU A 556 14.97 16.74 0.70
N ALA A 557 15.64 16.51 1.82
CA ALA A 557 15.49 17.29 3.05
C ALA A 557 15.64 18.79 2.75
N MET A 558 14.56 19.54 2.97
CA MET A 558 14.62 20.99 3.04
C MET A 558 15.55 21.39 4.19
N PRO A 559 16.38 22.44 4.04
CA PRO A 559 17.35 22.82 5.05
C PRO A 559 16.68 23.16 6.39
N TYR A 560 17.14 22.50 7.47
CA TYR A 560 16.69 22.78 8.84
C TYR A 560 17.07 24.20 9.28
N SER A 561 16.22 24.78 10.13
CA SER A 561 16.71 25.70 11.15
C SER A 561 17.43 24.87 12.23
N ARG A 562 18.78 24.88 12.23
CA ARG A 562 19.69 24.21 13.20
C ARG A 562 20.15 22.76 12.90
N GLY A 563 20.82 22.56 11.76
CA GLY A 563 22.07 21.76 11.73
C GLY A 563 22.04 20.23 11.91
N ARG A 564 20.90 19.55 12.05
CA ARG A 564 20.81 18.08 11.98
C ARG A 564 20.05 17.65 10.71
N GLN A 565 20.56 16.64 10.01
CA GLN A 565 19.87 15.96 8.91
C GLN A 565 18.80 15.02 9.48
N ILE A 566 17.59 15.05 8.93
CA ILE A 566 16.52 14.09 9.24
C ILE A 566 17.03 12.67 8.98
N THR A 567 16.66 11.74 9.85
CA THR A 567 17.05 10.33 9.73
C THR A 567 16.00 9.48 9.01
N GLY A 568 14.73 9.91 8.93
CA GLY A 568 13.69 9.41 8.03
C GLY A 568 13.69 10.12 6.66
N PHE A 569 13.30 9.41 5.60
CA PHE A 569 13.20 9.95 4.24
C PHE A 569 11.78 9.73 3.70
N LEU A 570 10.75 10.01 4.51
CA LEU A 570 9.37 10.01 4.00
C LEU A 570 9.26 11.10 2.93
N PRO A 571 8.78 10.76 1.71
CA PRO A 571 8.62 11.75 0.68
C PRO A 571 7.54 12.75 1.07
N TRP A 572 7.70 13.99 0.60
CA TRP A 572 6.75 15.08 0.79
C TRP A 572 5.78 15.12 -0.38
N ALA A 573 4.50 15.31 -0.09
CA ALA A 573 3.51 15.57 -1.13
C ALA A 573 3.64 17.02 -1.59
N THR A 574 4.39 17.26 -2.67
CA THR A 574 4.74 18.61 -3.13
C THR A 574 3.67 19.27 -3.96
N GLU A 575 2.79 18.49 -4.58
CA GLU A 575 1.66 18.98 -5.37
C GLU A 575 0.34 18.98 -4.58
N SER A 576 0.34 18.42 -3.36
CA SER A 576 -0.74 18.56 -2.38
C SER A 576 -0.38 19.60 -1.32
N LEU A 577 -1.32 20.37 -0.77
CA LEU A 577 -2.70 20.57 -1.18
C LEU A 577 -2.73 21.56 -2.36
N SER A 578 -3.12 21.13 -3.56
CA SER A 578 -3.23 22.05 -4.71
C SER A 578 -4.36 23.07 -4.51
N ASP A 579 -4.33 24.19 -5.24
CA ASP A 579 -5.40 25.20 -5.21
C ASP A 579 -6.78 24.60 -5.53
N ARG A 580 -6.80 23.61 -6.42
CA ARG A 580 -8.01 22.88 -6.80
C ARG A 580 -8.53 22.02 -5.64
N GLN A 581 -7.66 21.32 -4.93
CA GLN A 581 -8.05 20.56 -3.74
C GLN A 581 -8.51 21.49 -2.61
N LEU A 582 -7.86 22.64 -2.41
CA LEU A 582 -8.31 23.64 -1.43
C LEU A 582 -9.72 24.16 -1.77
N GLN A 583 -9.97 24.52 -3.03
CA GLN A 583 -11.31 24.94 -3.48
C GLN A 583 -12.38 23.86 -3.26
N LEU A 584 -12.02 22.59 -3.44
CA LEU A 584 -12.91 21.46 -3.15
C LEU A 584 -13.28 21.40 -1.67
N VAL A 585 -12.28 21.52 -0.79
CA VAL A 585 -12.46 21.54 0.68
C VAL A 585 -13.36 22.71 1.08
N GLU A 586 -13.07 23.93 0.60
CA GLU A 586 -13.88 25.12 0.89
C GLU A 586 -15.32 24.94 0.40
N SER A 587 -15.51 24.39 -0.80
CA SER A 587 -16.85 24.10 -1.34
C SER A 587 -17.58 23.04 -0.52
N ALA A 588 -16.89 22.03 -0.01
CA ALA A 588 -17.47 20.99 0.84
C ALA A 588 -17.99 21.58 2.15
N LEU A 589 -17.21 22.46 2.77
CA LEU A 589 -17.56 23.11 4.05
C LEU A 589 -18.72 24.10 3.92
N GLN A 590 -18.97 24.66 2.72
CA GLN A 590 -20.17 25.47 2.46
C GLN A 590 -21.48 24.68 2.63
N ALA A 591 -21.43 23.34 2.62
CA ALA A 591 -22.60 22.51 2.92
C ALA A 591 -23.02 22.58 4.40
N LYS A 592 -22.18 23.15 5.29
CA LYS A 592 -22.46 23.40 6.72
C LYS A 592 -22.99 22.17 7.46
N ARG A 593 -22.44 21.00 7.12
CA ARG A 593 -22.74 19.73 7.80
C ARG A 593 -22.08 19.70 9.17
N ARG A 594 -22.67 18.94 10.11
CA ARG A 594 -22.18 18.85 11.50
C ARG A 594 -20.96 17.95 11.62
N ALA A 595 -20.91 16.88 10.83
CA ALA A 595 -19.83 15.91 10.81
C ALA A 595 -19.00 16.05 9.52
N ASN A 596 -17.90 16.79 9.56
CA ASN A 596 -17.00 16.95 8.42
C ASN A 596 -15.77 16.06 8.59
N LEU A 597 -15.55 15.14 7.66
CA LEU A 597 -14.42 14.22 7.63
C LEU A 597 -13.53 14.53 6.44
N LEU A 598 -12.23 14.72 6.69
CA LEU A 598 -11.21 14.85 5.65
C LEU A 598 -10.36 13.58 5.64
N ALA A 599 -10.28 12.89 4.51
CA ALA A 599 -9.43 11.73 4.29
C ALA A 599 -8.41 12.02 3.20
N CYS A 600 -7.13 11.81 3.49
CA CYS A 600 -6.03 12.04 2.55
C CYS A 600 -4.88 11.08 2.83
N HIS A 601 -4.12 10.68 1.80
CA HIS A 601 -2.95 9.83 2.05
C HIS A 601 -1.83 10.61 2.76
N PHE A 602 -1.53 11.85 2.32
CA PHE A 602 -0.56 12.69 3.03
C PHE A 602 -1.02 13.02 4.47
N THR A 603 -0.08 13.11 5.40
CA THR A 603 -0.36 13.45 6.81
C THR A 603 -0.49 14.96 7.04
N LEU A 604 -1.28 15.33 8.05
CA LEU A 604 -1.29 16.70 8.61
C LEU A 604 -0.30 16.86 9.77
N VAL A 605 0.00 15.77 10.48
CA VAL A 605 0.96 15.75 11.60
C VAL A 605 1.74 14.46 11.46
N ASN A 606 3.07 14.55 11.54
CA ASN A 606 3.92 13.36 11.51
C ASN A 606 5.28 13.62 12.16
N TYR A 607 5.59 12.84 13.18
CA TYR A 607 6.81 12.98 13.97
C TYR A 607 7.97 12.25 13.32
N ASP A 608 9.15 12.89 13.35
CA ASP A 608 10.40 12.27 12.94
C ASP A 608 10.70 11.05 13.80
N ALA A 609 11.36 10.07 13.21
CA ALA A 609 11.55 8.77 13.80
C ALA A 609 12.10 8.74 15.25
N PRO A 610 13.10 9.56 15.63
CA PRO A 610 13.64 9.54 16.99
C PRO A 610 12.76 10.28 18.01
N VAL A 611 11.74 11.05 17.57
CA VAL A 611 10.93 11.88 18.47
C VAL A 611 9.73 11.07 18.98
N PRO A 612 9.58 10.89 20.30
CA PRO A 612 8.41 10.21 20.86
C PRO A 612 7.13 11.00 20.61
N ILE A 613 6.08 10.36 20.11
CA ILE A 613 4.84 11.08 19.76
C ILE A 613 4.06 11.57 20.99
N ALA A 614 4.32 11.01 22.18
CA ALA A 614 3.74 11.50 23.43
C ALA A 614 4.36 12.81 23.92
N GLU A 615 5.49 13.22 23.34
CA GLU A 615 6.08 14.53 23.61
C GLU A 615 5.34 15.61 22.81
N GLU A 616 5.26 16.81 23.39
CA GLU A 616 4.67 17.95 22.71
C GLU A 616 5.58 18.43 21.59
N GLY A 617 5.00 18.59 20.39
CA GLY A 617 5.71 18.97 19.19
C GLY A 617 5.07 20.18 18.50
N GLU A 618 5.89 21.05 17.94
CA GLU A 618 5.45 22.22 17.17
C GLU A 618 5.28 21.85 15.68
N VAL A 619 4.15 22.23 15.08
CA VAL A 619 3.89 22.14 13.64
C VAL A 619 3.81 23.55 13.04
N ASN A 620 4.76 23.86 12.16
CA ASN A 620 4.78 25.12 11.41
C ASN A 620 3.81 25.06 10.22
N PHE A 621 2.93 26.05 10.10
CA PHE A 621 1.98 26.18 8.98
C PHE A 621 2.10 27.49 8.19
N ASN A 622 3.26 28.15 8.26
CA ASN A 622 3.59 29.27 7.38
C ASN A 622 3.84 28.78 5.95
N ASP A 623 3.16 29.36 4.97
CA ASP A 623 3.46 29.07 3.55
C ASP A 623 4.79 29.70 3.09
N THR A 624 5.24 30.78 3.75
CA THR A 624 6.41 31.58 3.33
C THR A 624 7.71 31.23 4.07
N ALA A 625 7.60 30.63 5.26
CA ALA A 625 8.74 30.13 6.03
C ALA A 625 8.72 28.60 5.95
N SER A 626 9.36 28.05 4.93
CA SER A 626 9.51 26.61 4.62
C SER A 626 10.32 25.82 5.67
N VAL A 627 10.37 26.30 6.91
CA VAL A 627 11.05 25.65 8.02
C VAL A 627 10.19 24.48 8.47
N ILE A 628 10.53 23.32 7.95
CA ILE A 628 10.01 22.03 8.36
C ILE A 628 10.48 21.72 9.78
N THR A 629 9.53 21.28 10.61
CA THR A 629 9.77 20.85 11.99
C THR A 629 9.92 19.32 12.05
N HIS A 630 10.45 18.81 13.16
CA HIS A 630 10.47 17.38 13.45
C HIS A 630 9.06 16.79 13.64
N HIS A 631 7.98 17.57 13.59
CA HIS A 631 6.59 17.11 13.81
C HIS A 631 5.73 17.22 12.55
N SER A 632 6.37 17.54 11.42
CA SER A 632 5.74 17.69 10.11
C SER A 632 6.39 16.84 9.01
N GLU A 633 7.20 15.83 9.36
CA GLU A 633 7.99 15.05 8.39
C GLU A 633 7.11 14.38 7.33
N GLY A 634 7.45 14.51 6.04
CA GLY A 634 6.70 13.83 4.97
C GLY A 634 5.22 14.25 4.88
N THR A 635 4.87 15.44 5.37
CA THR A 635 3.52 15.99 5.21
C THR A 635 3.35 16.58 3.79
N PHE A 636 2.57 17.64 3.64
CA PHE A 636 2.29 18.32 2.38
C PHE A 636 2.89 19.75 2.40
N THR A 637 3.22 20.31 1.24
CA THR A 637 3.92 21.62 1.19
C THR A 637 3.03 22.79 0.79
N ASN A 638 2.05 22.57 -0.09
CA ASN A 638 1.25 23.65 -0.65
C ASN A 638 0.00 23.93 0.20
N ASN A 639 -0.43 25.20 0.20
CA ASN A 639 -1.66 25.64 0.86
C ASN A 639 -1.79 25.15 2.33
N ARG A 640 -0.68 25.13 3.07
CA ARG A 640 -0.65 24.75 4.48
C ARG A 640 -1.48 25.71 5.30
N LYS A 641 -1.18 27.00 5.20
CA LYS A 641 -1.84 28.03 6.02
C LYS A 641 -3.37 28.00 5.94
N PRO A 642 -4.01 28.00 4.76
CA PRO A 642 -5.47 27.95 4.70
C PRO A 642 -6.04 26.64 5.26
N LEU A 643 -5.44 25.47 4.98
CA LEU A 643 -5.96 24.21 5.51
C LEU A 643 -5.83 24.11 7.04
N TYR A 644 -4.67 24.46 7.59
CA TYR A 644 -4.47 24.44 9.05
C TYR A 644 -5.37 25.46 9.76
N ARG A 645 -5.68 26.62 9.14
CA ARG A 645 -6.70 27.53 9.70
C ARG A 645 -8.08 26.89 9.79
N LEU A 646 -8.53 26.23 8.73
CA LEU A 646 -9.80 25.48 8.75
C LEU A 646 -9.80 24.41 9.85
N LEU A 647 -8.69 23.69 10.02
CA LEU A 647 -8.52 22.72 11.10
C LEU A 647 -8.62 23.37 12.48
N LEU A 648 -7.81 24.40 12.74
CA LEU A 648 -7.74 25.09 14.04
C LEU A 648 -9.04 25.81 14.42
N ASP A 649 -9.83 26.24 13.43
CA ASP A 649 -11.13 26.87 13.64
C ASP A 649 -12.26 25.83 13.78
N GLY A 650 -11.94 24.54 13.81
CA GLY A 650 -12.88 23.45 14.08
C GLY A 650 -13.78 23.09 12.89
N ALA A 651 -13.36 23.37 11.65
CA ALA A 651 -14.15 23.05 10.46
C ALA A 651 -14.31 21.55 10.22
N PHE A 652 -13.40 20.73 10.75
CA PHE A 652 -13.42 19.27 10.65
C PHE A 652 -13.76 18.63 11.99
N SER A 653 -14.60 17.60 11.97
CA SER A 653 -14.80 16.73 13.13
C SER A 653 -13.64 15.75 13.26
N CYS A 654 -13.10 15.28 12.13
CA CYS A 654 -11.97 14.37 12.08
C CYS A 654 -11.18 14.52 10.78
N THR A 655 -9.87 14.33 10.86
CA THR A 655 -9.02 14.03 9.72
C THR A 655 -8.52 12.60 9.80
N LEU A 656 -8.44 11.91 8.67
CA LEU A 656 -7.94 10.56 8.49
C LEU A 656 -6.77 10.60 7.51
N SER A 657 -5.61 10.11 7.91
CA SER A 657 -4.50 9.95 6.99
C SER A 657 -3.69 8.67 7.17
N GLY A 658 -2.92 8.37 6.12
CA GLY A 658 -1.85 7.37 6.10
C GLY A 658 -0.50 8.01 5.87
N HIS A 659 0.43 7.30 5.24
CA HIS A 659 1.79 7.71 4.87
C HIS A 659 2.86 7.59 5.96
N SER A 660 2.48 7.48 7.23
CA SER A 660 3.45 7.38 8.30
C SER A 660 3.20 6.18 9.19
N HIS A 661 4.29 5.46 9.47
CA HIS A 661 4.28 4.42 10.49
C HIS A 661 4.04 5.02 11.89
N ARG A 662 3.83 6.34 12.08
CA ARG A 662 3.64 7.03 13.37
C ARG A 662 2.17 7.25 13.68
N ALA A 663 1.45 6.13 13.81
CA ALA A 663 0.04 6.13 14.07
C ALA A 663 -0.28 6.68 15.47
N ALA A 664 -1.20 7.63 15.53
CA ALA A 664 -1.65 8.21 16.78
C ALA A 664 -2.97 8.96 16.60
N HIS A 665 -3.61 9.20 17.73
CA HIS A 665 -4.55 10.30 17.85
C HIS A 665 -3.80 11.55 18.34
N TYR A 666 -3.64 12.54 17.46
CA TYR A 666 -2.97 13.80 17.78
C TYR A 666 -3.98 14.82 18.28
N ARG A 667 -3.63 15.48 19.39
CA ARG A 667 -4.40 16.56 19.98
C ARG A 667 -3.62 17.87 19.90
N ILE A 668 -4.31 18.94 19.56
CA ILE A 668 -3.75 20.29 19.60
C ILE A 668 -3.66 20.72 21.07
N THR A 669 -2.50 21.15 21.53
CA THR A 669 -2.26 21.56 22.93
C THR A 669 -2.04 23.06 23.08
N ALA A 670 -1.55 23.75 22.05
CA ALA A 670 -1.40 25.20 22.01
C ALA A 670 -1.49 25.73 20.58
N ARG A 671 -1.77 27.02 20.43
CA ARG A 671 -1.81 27.75 19.16
C ARG A 671 -1.04 29.06 19.31
N ASP A 672 -0.09 29.33 18.43
CA ASP A 672 0.50 30.65 18.24
C ASP A 672 0.17 31.16 16.84
N ASP A 673 -0.70 32.18 16.79
CA ASP A 673 -1.10 32.86 15.56
C ASP A 673 -0.53 34.28 15.55
N GLY A 674 0.77 34.39 15.86
CA GLY A 674 1.50 35.64 15.91
C GLY A 674 1.65 36.32 14.54
N LEU A 675 2.09 37.59 14.57
CA LEU A 675 2.27 38.41 13.36
C LEU A 675 3.39 37.90 12.42
N VAL A 676 4.31 37.09 12.93
CA VAL A 676 5.54 36.66 12.23
C VAL A 676 5.67 35.13 12.13
N ARG A 677 5.02 34.38 13.03
CA ARG A 677 5.06 32.92 13.06
C ARG A 677 3.65 32.38 13.29
N HIS A 678 3.26 31.46 12.42
CA HIS A 678 2.08 30.64 12.57
C HIS A 678 2.48 29.19 12.86
N ASP A 679 2.24 28.75 14.09
CA ASP A 679 2.48 27.39 14.55
C ASP A 679 1.43 26.92 15.56
N PHE A 680 1.35 25.62 15.75
CA PHE A 680 0.53 25.02 16.80
C PHE A 680 1.25 23.81 17.38
N ASN A 681 1.03 23.59 18.67
CA ASN A 681 1.59 22.43 19.35
C ASN A 681 0.60 21.27 19.28
N VAL A 682 1.15 20.08 19.11
CA VAL A 682 0.42 18.83 19.08
C VAL A 682 1.04 17.84 20.03
N ARG A 683 0.24 16.88 20.48
CA ARG A 683 0.70 15.70 21.22
C ARG A 683 -0.06 14.48 20.76
N GLY A 684 0.67 13.44 20.37
CA GLY A 684 0.14 12.14 20.01
C GLY A 684 -0.26 11.34 21.24
N GLN A 685 -1.28 10.51 21.09
CA GLN A 685 -1.71 9.53 22.09
C GLN A 685 -1.76 8.16 21.45
N ALA A 686 -1.18 7.18 22.14
CA ALA A 686 -1.31 5.77 21.80
C ALA A 686 -2.73 5.26 22.14
N PRO A 687 -3.25 4.24 21.44
CA PRO A 687 -4.49 3.61 21.82
C PRO A 687 -4.29 2.84 23.14
N CYS A 688 -5.33 2.73 23.97
CA CYS A 688 -5.27 1.90 25.16
C CYS A 688 -4.87 0.47 24.78
N PRO A 689 -3.75 -0.09 25.30
CA PRO A 689 -3.25 -1.39 24.86
C PRO A 689 -4.26 -2.53 25.02
N ARG A 690 -5.12 -2.47 26.05
CA ARG A 690 -6.13 -3.49 26.36
C ARG A 690 -7.38 -3.40 25.50
N THR A 691 -7.87 -2.19 25.22
CA THR A 691 -9.15 -2.00 24.53
C THR A 691 -9.01 -1.57 23.07
N GLY A 692 -7.80 -1.19 22.65
CA GLY A 692 -7.54 -0.59 21.34
C GLY A 692 -8.25 0.74 21.13
N ARG A 693 -8.62 1.47 22.20
CA ARG A 693 -9.42 2.71 22.10
C ARG A 693 -8.54 3.93 22.25
N TYR A 694 -8.74 4.92 21.40
CA TYR A 694 -8.31 6.28 21.71
C TYR A 694 -9.36 6.97 22.55
N GLN A 695 -8.93 7.88 23.42
CA GLN A 695 -9.84 8.78 24.08
C GLN A 695 -10.14 9.95 23.13
N PRO A 696 -11.40 10.15 22.68
CA PRO A 696 -11.74 11.30 21.84
C PRO A 696 -11.48 12.61 22.57
N CYS A 697 -11.06 13.64 21.84
CA CYS A 697 -10.98 14.99 22.39
C CYS A 697 -12.40 15.58 22.52
N PRO A 698 -12.81 16.07 23.70
CA PRO A 698 -14.14 16.67 23.87
C PRO A 698 -14.33 17.94 23.03
N ASP A 699 -13.24 18.70 22.86
CA ASP A 699 -13.20 20.00 22.19
C ASP A 699 -12.17 19.96 21.04
N GLY A 700 -12.58 20.33 19.83
CA GLY A 700 -11.69 20.43 18.66
C GLY A 700 -11.67 19.21 17.72
N PRO A 701 -11.00 19.34 16.55
CA PRO A 701 -10.91 18.29 15.54
C PRO A 701 -10.10 17.08 16.06
N GLN A 702 -10.52 15.87 15.69
CA GLN A 702 -9.69 14.67 15.91
C GLN A 702 -8.70 14.54 14.75
N ILE A 703 -7.39 14.56 15.02
CA ILE A 703 -6.36 14.33 13.99
C ILE A 703 -5.87 12.89 14.10
N LEU A 704 -6.29 12.02 13.17
CA LEU A 704 -5.97 10.60 13.19
C LEU A 704 -5.02 10.23 12.06
N VAL A 705 -3.83 9.77 12.44
CA VAL A 705 -2.93 9.02 11.55
C VAL A 705 -3.14 7.56 11.87
N SER A 706 -3.67 6.80 10.91
CA SER A 706 -3.90 5.37 11.09
C SER A 706 -2.61 4.59 10.90
N ALA A 707 -2.51 3.44 11.55
CA ALA A 707 -1.38 2.54 11.31
C ALA A 707 -1.54 1.84 9.97
N SER A 708 -0.43 1.26 9.50
CA SER A 708 -0.41 0.41 8.33
C SER A 708 -1.35 -0.79 8.48
N GLY A 709 -2.17 -1.01 7.46
CA GLY A 709 -3.10 -2.14 7.35
C GLY A 709 -2.49 -3.40 6.72
N GLY A 710 -1.18 -3.44 6.46
CA GLY A 710 -0.49 -4.58 5.85
C GLY A 710 0.87 -4.89 6.50
N PRO A 711 1.90 -4.07 6.23
CA PRO A 711 3.18 -4.08 6.93
C PRO A 711 3.12 -3.91 8.45
N ILE A 712 4.13 -4.43 9.16
CA ILE A 712 4.35 -4.14 10.59
C ILE A 712 4.69 -2.64 10.77
N PRO A 713 3.85 -1.85 11.45
CA PRO A 713 4.16 -0.45 11.71
C PRO A 713 5.28 -0.29 12.74
N VAL A 714 6.21 0.63 12.47
CA VAL A 714 7.21 1.10 13.43
C VAL A 714 6.59 2.22 14.26
N GLN A 715 6.44 2.03 15.57
CA GLN A 715 5.94 3.03 16.51
C GLN A 715 7.03 3.58 17.44
N ASN A 716 6.85 4.80 17.90
CA ASN A 716 7.68 5.42 18.93
C ASN A 716 6.78 6.28 19.82
N HIS A 717 6.10 5.65 20.76
CA HIS A 717 5.16 6.37 21.62
C HIS A 717 5.88 7.18 22.70
N HIS A 718 6.87 6.58 23.35
CA HIS A 718 7.52 7.08 24.56
C HIS A 718 9.06 6.98 24.51
N GLY A 719 9.67 6.75 23.35
CA GLY A 719 11.11 6.54 23.20
C GLY A 719 11.54 5.09 23.46
N GLU A 720 10.60 4.15 23.55
CA GLU A 720 10.88 2.74 23.78
C GLU A 720 11.85 2.17 22.75
N LEU A 721 12.78 1.33 23.20
CA LEU A 721 13.73 0.62 22.32
C LEU A 721 14.48 1.58 21.37
N ALA A 722 14.86 2.75 21.89
CA ALA A 722 15.53 3.81 21.13
C ALA A 722 14.72 4.29 19.90
N GLY A 723 13.40 4.39 20.07
CA GLY A 723 12.47 4.84 19.03
C GLY A 723 12.21 3.83 17.91
N GLN A 724 12.58 2.57 18.13
CA GLN A 724 12.40 1.47 17.17
C GLN A 724 11.22 0.56 17.52
N GLY A 725 10.32 0.97 18.41
CA GLY A 725 9.11 0.22 18.75
C GLY A 725 8.34 -0.26 17.50
N LEU A 726 7.63 -1.37 17.64
CA LEU A 726 6.80 -1.97 16.58
C LEU A 726 5.41 -2.22 17.16
N ASP A 727 4.37 -2.12 16.34
CA ASP A 727 3.00 -2.52 16.72
C ASP A 727 2.43 -3.50 15.69
N ILE A 728 1.27 -4.07 15.99
CA ILE A 728 0.53 -4.98 15.13
C ILE A 728 -0.17 -4.14 14.03
N PRO A 729 -0.12 -4.58 12.75
CA PRO A 729 -0.84 -3.92 11.67
C PRO A 729 -2.33 -3.76 12.02
N SER A 730 -2.91 -2.62 11.67
CA SER A 730 -4.26 -2.29 12.10
C SER A 730 -4.97 -1.29 11.20
N GLY A 731 -6.28 -1.18 11.36
CA GLY A 731 -7.10 -0.11 10.80
C GLY A 731 -7.86 0.64 11.90
N THR A 732 -8.44 1.79 11.53
CA THR A 732 -9.16 2.66 12.47
C THR A 732 -10.66 2.64 12.20
N GLN A 733 -11.46 2.35 13.22
CA GLN A 733 -12.91 2.47 13.21
C GLN A 733 -13.32 3.77 13.91
N ILE A 734 -14.16 4.57 13.27
CA ILE A 734 -14.77 5.76 13.89
C ILE A 734 -16.26 5.54 14.06
N ARG A 735 -16.77 5.84 15.25
CA ARG A 735 -18.21 5.84 15.54
C ARG A 735 -18.72 7.24 15.80
N PHE A 736 -19.71 7.63 15.02
CA PHE A 736 -20.47 8.85 15.21
C PHE A 736 -21.78 8.59 15.96
N SER A 737 -22.19 9.58 16.74
CA SER A 737 -23.56 9.73 17.21
C SER A 737 -24.46 10.27 16.07
N PRO A 738 -25.79 10.11 16.18
CA PRO A 738 -26.73 10.72 15.22
C PRO A 738 -26.56 12.25 15.07
N GLU A 739 -26.06 12.94 16.10
CA GLU A 739 -25.81 14.38 16.09
C GLU A 739 -24.50 14.77 15.38
N GLY A 740 -23.70 13.80 14.92
CA GLY A 740 -22.44 14.03 14.22
C GLY A 740 -21.22 14.16 15.13
N LYS A 741 -21.34 13.87 16.43
CA LYS A 741 -20.18 13.83 17.35
C LYS A 741 -19.52 12.47 17.34
N ILE A 742 -18.20 12.44 17.40
CA ILE A 742 -17.43 11.21 17.57
C ILE A 742 -17.61 10.69 19.00
N THR A 743 -18.08 9.46 19.11
CA THR A 743 -18.32 8.79 20.40
C THR A 743 -17.26 7.75 20.71
N ASP A 744 -16.56 7.25 19.70
CA ASP A 744 -15.59 6.18 19.86
C ASP A 744 -14.61 6.16 18.68
N ILE A 745 -13.35 5.88 18.98
CA ILE A 745 -12.30 5.65 17.98
C ILE A 745 -11.56 4.38 18.41
N ARG A 746 -11.63 3.33 17.58
CA ARG A 746 -11.05 2.01 17.88
C ARG A 746 -10.05 1.59 16.83
N VAL A 747 -8.94 1.05 17.28
CA VAL A 747 -7.94 0.37 16.48
C VAL A 747 -8.33 -1.11 16.39
N ARG A 748 -8.49 -1.61 15.16
CA ARG A 748 -8.69 -3.02 14.85
C ARG A 748 -7.36 -3.61 14.41
N ARG A 749 -6.74 -4.41 15.28
CA ARG A 749 -5.50 -5.12 14.97
C ARG A 749 -5.79 -6.39 14.17
N THR A 750 -4.92 -6.74 13.23
CA THR A 750 -5.04 -7.99 12.50
C THR A 750 -4.96 -9.20 13.45
N ARG A 751 -5.69 -10.25 13.13
CA ARG A 751 -5.66 -11.56 13.80
C ARG A 751 -4.60 -12.47 13.18
N ASN A 752 -3.89 -12.05 12.13
CA ASN A 752 -2.84 -12.85 11.50
C ASN A 752 -1.67 -13.08 12.48
N PRO A 753 -1.36 -14.32 12.89
CA PRO A 753 -0.29 -14.58 13.85
C PRO A 753 1.10 -14.20 13.32
N LYS A 754 1.32 -14.26 12.00
CA LYS A 754 2.60 -13.86 11.38
C LYS A 754 2.82 -12.34 11.42
N ALA A 755 1.74 -11.58 11.58
CA ALA A 755 1.75 -10.14 11.72
C ALA A 755 1.95 -9.67 13.17
N LYS A 756 2.10 -10.60 14.14
CA LYS A 756 2.48 -10.24 15.51
C LYS A 756 3.98 -9.93 15.56
N PRO A 757 4.40 -8.69 15.92
CA PRO A 757 5.81 -8.32 15.94
C PRO A 757 6.63 -9.25 16.84
N ARG A 758 7.84 -9.61 16.43
CA ARG A 758 8.75 -10.43 17.27
C ARG A 758 9.68 -9.54 18.08
N LEU A 759 9.86 -9.84 19.37
CA LEU A 759 10.81 -9.09 20.20
C LEU A 759 12.23 -9.21 19.65
N SER A 760 12.60 -10.38 19.10
CA SER A 760 13.90 -10.60 18.46
C SER A 760 14.17 -9.66 17.28
N VAL A 761 13.12 -9.25 16.56
CA VAL A 761 13.23 -8.32 15.43
C VAL A 761 13.51 -6.92 15.96
N VAL A 762 12.69 -6.41 16.87
CA VAL A 762 12.90 -5.05 17.39
C VAL A 762 14.20 -4.91 18.19
N LEU A 763 14.67 -5.96 18.88
CA LEU A 763 15.97 -5.93 19.55
C LEU A 763 17.12 -5.82 18.54
N ASP A 764 17.03 -6.48 17.39
CA ASP A 764 18.01 -6.35 16.31
C ASP A 764 18.08 -4.90 15.79
N TYR A 765 16.92 -4.27 15.66
CA TYR A 765 16.79 -2.89 15.24
C TYR A 765 17.33 -1.92 16.28
N ALA A 766 16.96 -2.07 17.55
CA ALA A 766 17.46 -1.24 18.64
C ALA A 766 18.99 -1.34 18.76
N ASP A 767 19.55 -2.54 18.64
CA ASP A 767 21.00 -2.78 18.70
C ASP A 767 21.74 -2.15 17.51
N LEU A 768 21.23 -2.35 16.28
CA LEU A 768 21.89 -1.87 15.07
C LEU A 768 21.64 -0.38 14.82
N LEU A 769 20.39 0.10 14.90
CA LEU A 769 19.98 1.47 14.56
C LEU A 769 20.19 2.42 15.73
N GLY A 770 19.76 2.03 16.93
CA GLY A 770 20.07 2.78 18.15
C GLY A 770 21.57 2.80 18.43
N GLY A 771 22.28 1.72 18.10
CA GLY A 771 23.74 1.62 18.19
C GLY A 771 24.52 2.65 17.37
N GLU A 772 23.97 3.09 16.24
CA GLU A 772 24.61 4.11 15.39
C GLU A 772 24.42 5.53 15.91
N ASP A 773 23.34 5.79 16.66
CA ASP A 773 23.22 7.05 17.38
C ASP A 773 24.22 7.04 18.53
N THR A 774 25.30 7.82 18.39
CA THR A 774 26.34 7.95 19.41
C THR A 774 25.79 8.47 20.74
N SER A 775 24.61 9.11 20.73
CA SER A 775 23.91 9.52 21.93
C SER A 775 23.12 8.39 22.59
N VAL A 776 22.90 7.25 21.93
CA VAL A 776 22.23 6.06 22.49
C VAL A 776 23.24 4.94 22.73
N GLY A 777 23.90 4.43 21.68
CA GLY A 777 24.82 3.27 21.74
C GLY A 777 24.10 1.92 21.63
N PRO A 778 24.84 0.79 21.57
CA PRO A 778 24.29 -0.54 21.31
C PRO A 778 23.40 -1.05 22.46
N LEU A 779 22.67 -2.16 22.25
CA LEU A 779 21.75 -2.70 23.25
C LEU A 779 22.48 -3.12 24.52
N PHE A 780 23.63 -3.77 24.38
CA PHE A 780 24.52 -4.08 25.49
C PHE A 780 25.61 -3.02 25.58
N SER A 781 25.61 -2.22 26.64
CA SER A 781 26.68 -1.26 26.91
C SER A 781 27.99 -1.95 27.31
N ARG A 782 27.88 -3.19 27.79
CA ARG A 782 29.02 -4.04 28.13
C ARG A 782 28.65 -5.50 27.92
N PHE A 783 29.55 -6.26 27.29
CA PHE A 783 29.49 -7.72 27.23
C PHE A 783 30.91 -8.26 27.27
N ALA A 784 31.51 -8.27 28.46
CA ALA A 784 32.93 -8.54 28.62
C ALA A 784 33.27 -9.28 29.91
N GLN A 785 34.38 -10.00 29.86
CA GLN A 785 34.98 -10.76 30.94
C GLN A 785 36.26 -10.02 31.37
N GLU A 786 36.46 -9.80 32.68
CA GLU A 786 37.64 -9.05 33.17
C GLU A 786 38.90 -9.91 33.34
N THR A 787 38.72 -11.21 33.49
CA THR A 787 39.82 -12.19 33.62
C THR A 787 39.49 -13.40 32.76
N ASP A 788 40.47 -14.16 32.27
CA ASP A 788 40.24 -15.26 31.32
C ASP A 788 39.33 -16.39 31.87
N ASN A 789 39.16 -16.48 33.20
CA ASN A 789 38.34 -17.47 33.88
C ASN A 789 37.10 -16.88 34.60
N GLY A 790 36.86 -15.57 34.49
CA GLY A 790 35.72 -14.89 35.12
C GLY A 790 34.39 -15.10 34.38
N PRO A 791 33.24 -14.67 34.93
CA PRO A 791 32.01 -14.55 34.14
C PRO A 791 32.10 -13.39 33.14
N PHE A 792 31.39 -13.49 32.03
CA PHE A 792 31.06 -12.32 31.21
C PHE A 792 30.01 -11.49 31.97
N ILE A 793 30.35 -10.23 32.19
CA ILE A 793 29.44 -9.22 32.72
C ILE A 793 28.69 -8.59 31.55
N ILE A 794 27.37 -8.64 31.62
CA ILE A 794 26.47 -8.14 30.59
C ILE A 794 25.63 -7.03 31.19
N GLU A 795 25.83 -5.82 30.69
CA GLU A 795 25.10 -4.62 31.08
C GLU A 795 24.21 -4.18 29.92
N VAL A 796 22.91 -4.03 30.20
CA VAL A 796 21.93 -3.53 29.24
C VAL A 796 21.98 -2.01 29.26
N ASN A 797 22.04 -1.41 28.08
CA ASN A 797 22.07 0.03 27.93
C ASN A 797 20.76 0.64 28.47
N PRO A 798 20.82 1.50 29.51
CA PRO A 798 19.62 2.08 30.12
C PRO A 798 18.81 2.95 29.15
N LYS A 799 19.42 3.47 28.08
CA LYS A 799 18.76 4.28 27.06
C LYS A 799 17.81 3.47 26.16
N MET A 800 17.84 2.15 26.25
CA MET A 800 16.93 1.27 25.52
C MET A 800 15.52 1.21 26.13
N GLY A 801 15.32 1.78 27.33
CA GLY A 801 14.01 1.79 27.98
C GLY A 801 13.50 0.40 28.39
N LEU A 802 14.40 -0.58 28.54
CA LEU A 802 14.06 -1.92 29.01
C LEU A 802 13.80 -1.92 30.53
N PRO A 803 12.81 -2.69 31.02
CA PRO A 803 12.49 -2.71 32.44
C PRO A 803 13.64 -3.30 33.28
N LYS A 804 13.84 -2.76 34.48
CA LYS A 804 14.83 -3.26 35.47
C LYS A 804 14.33 -4.55 36.11
N MET A 805 14.39 -5.64 35.36
CA MET A 805 13.99 -6.97 35.77
C MET A 805 14.70 -8.05 34.94
N GLN A 806 14.53 -9.32 35.32
CA GLN A 806 15.01 -10.44 34.51
C GLN A 806 14.15 -10.60 33.25
N TRP A 807 14.51 -9.85 32.21
CA TRP A 807 13.90 -9.92 30.89
C TRP A 807 14.63 -10.88 29.95
N ILE A 808 15.84 -11.33 30.30
CA ILE A 808 16.57 -12.38 29.58
C ILE A 808 16.44 -13.70 30.35
N GLU A 809 15.87 -14.70 29.70
CA GLU A 809 15.75 -16.06 30.25
C GLU A 809 17.06 -16.83 30.08
N SER A 810 17.67 -16.76 28.89
CA SER A 810 18.96 -17.41 28.64
C SER A 810 19.78 -16.68 27.59
N ILE A 811 21.11 -16.82 27.70
CA ILE A 811 22.09 -16.40 26.71
C ILE A 811 23.01 -17.58 26.43
N ALA A 812 23.29 -17.85 25.16
CA ALA A 812 24.27 -18.85 24.76
C ALA A 812 25.19 -18.33 23.67
N VAL A 813 26.45 -18.75 23.75
CA VAL A 813 27.42 -18.60 22.66
C VAL A 813 27.30 -19.84 21.78
N LEU A 814 27.10 -19.63 20.48
CA LEU A 814 27.05 -20.69 19.49
C LEU A 814 28.34 -20.68 18.67
N LYS A 815 28.89 -21.84 18.42
CA LYS A 815 30.11 -22.06 17.64
C LYS A 815 29.75 -22.79 16.35
N ARG A 816 30.04 -22.17 15.20
CA ARG A 816 29.85 -22.78 13.88
C ARG A 816 31.19 -23.13 13.27
N THR A 817 31.37 -24.41 12.90
CA THR A 817 32.53 -24.89 12.14
C THR A 817 32.02 -25.61 10.88
N GLY A 818 32.15 -24.94 9.73
CA GLY A 818 31.57 -25.44 8.47
C GLY A 818 30.04 -25.50 8.52
N LYS A 819 29.50 -26.72 8.53
CA LYS A 819 28.05 -27.02 8.62
C LYS A 819 27.56 -27.28 10.05
N ARG A 820 28.46 -27.58 10.99
CA ARG A 820 28.10 -27.96 12.36
C ARG A 820 27.93 -26.69 13.21
N VAL A 821 26.86 -26.64 13.99
CA VAL A 821 26.60 -25.62 15.00
C VAL A 821 26.56 -26.31 16.36
N GLU A 822 27.31 -25.77 17.32
CA GLU A 822 27.39 -26.28 18.68
C GLU A 822 27.05 -25.16 19.66
N ARG A 823 26.23 -25.47 20.66
CA ARG A 823 25.96 -24.56 21.78
C ARG A 823 27.06 -24.74 22.81
N VAL A 824 27.80 -23.68 23.10
CA VAL A 824 28.79 -23.69 24.18
C VAL A 824 28.06 -23.79 25.51
N ARG A 825 28.57 -24.61 26.42
CA ARG A 825 27.99 -24.75 27.76
C ARG A 825 28.11 -23.43 28.51
N SER A 826 26.98 -22.97 29.03
CA SER A 826 26.91 -21.72 29.77
C SER A 826 25.82 -21.73 30.85
N SER A 827 26.01 -20.91 31.88
CA SER A 827 25.01 -20.61 32.90
C SER A 827 24.84 -19.11 33.04
N LEU A 828 23.61 -18.63 33.07
CA LEU A 828 23.26 -17.22 33.23
C LEU A 828 22.71 -16.97 34.63
N GLN A 829 23.21 -15.96 35.32
CA GLN A 829 22.67 -15.43 36.57
C GLN A 829 22.29 -13.97 36.40
N TYR A 830 21.19 -13.53 37.04
CA TYR A 830 20.76 -12.14 37.02
C TYR A 830 20.85 -11.55 38.43
N ASP A 831 21.59 -10.45 38.56
CA ASP A 831 21.67 -9.66 39.79
C ASP A 831 20.68 -8.50 39.70
N ILE A 832 19.56 -8.61 40.42
CA ILE A 832 18.51 -7.58 40.46
C ILE A 832 19.05 -6.25 41.04
N ALA A 833 19.91 -6.30 42.07
CA ALA A 833 20.39 -5.10 42.75
C ALA A 833 21.31 -4.27 41.85
N ARG A 834 22.11 -4.95 41.03
CA ARG A 834 23.03 -4.30 40.08
C ARG A 834 22.45 -4.15 38.68
N ASN A 835 21.30 -4.78 38.41
CA ASN A 835 20.66 -4.85 37.09
C ASN A 835 21.63 -5.32 35.99
N LEU A 836 22.42 -6.35 36.28
CA LEU A 836 23.38 -6.94 35.34
C LEU A 836 23.21 -8.45 35.27
N TYR A 837 23.68 -9.05 34.18
CA TYR A 837 23.74 -10.49 34.03
C TYR A 837 25.19 -10.98 34.09
N GLU A 838 25.39 -12.12 34.73
CA GLU A 838 26.65 -12.85 34.76
C GLU A 838 26.50 -14.13 33.93
N LEU A 839 27.21 -14.22 32.81
CA LEU A 839 27.26 -15.39 31.96
C LEU A 839 28.59 -16.13 32.17
N ARG A 840 28.53 -17.30 32.79
CA ARG A 840 29.68 -18.21 32.87
C ARG A 840 29.68 -19.12 31.66
N VAL A 841 30.81 -19.20 30.97
CA VAL A 841 31.00 -20.03 29.79
C VAL A 841 32.15 -20.97 30.05
N ASP A 842 32.02 -22.24 29.68
CA ASP A 842 33.09 -23.22 29.84
C ASP A 842 34.28 -22.85 28.93
N GLY A 843 35.40 -22.42 29.55
CA GLY A 843 36.51 -21.74 28.86
C GLY A 843 37.27 -22.57 27.82
N GLU A 844 37.18 -23.90 27.86
CA GLU A 844 37.81 -24.79 26.87
C GLU A 844 37.17 -24.70 25.47
N ASP A 845 35.93 -24.18 25.37
CA ASP A 845 35.14 -24.20 24.14
C ASP A 845 35.27 -22.93 23.28
N ILE A 846 35.74 -21.82 23.86
CA ILE A 846 35.94 -20.54 23.18
C ILE A 846 37.40 -20.38 22.75
N ASP A 847 37.65 -20.54 21.45
CA ASP A 847 38.94 -20.23 20.84
C ASP A 847 38.98 -18.75 20.40
N ALA A 848 39.51 -17.88 21.26
CA ALA A 848 39.77 -16.47 20.96
C ALA A 848 41.04 -16.23 20.13
N SER A 849 41.76 -17.29 19.69
CA SER A 849 42.99 -17.16 18.90
C SER A 849 42.77 -16.89 17.42
N GLY A 850 41.57 -17.15 16.90
CA GLY A 850 41.31 -17.06 15.47
C GLY A 850 42.12 -18.06 14.61
N VAL A 851 42.88 -18.97 15.23
CA VAL A 851 43.82 -19.87 14.54
C VAL A 851 43.08 -20.89 13.66
N ARG A 852 41.82 -21.21 13.95
CA ARG A 852 40.96 -21.97 13.03
C ARG A 852 40.16 -21.03 12.14
N ALA A 853 40.73 -20.68 10.98
CA ALA A 853 40.16 -19.80 9.94
C ALA A 853 38.74 -20.15 9.40
N LYS A 854 38.06 -21.15 9.98
CA LYS A 854 36.72 -21.64 9.60
C LYS A 854 35.68 -21.57 10.71
N THR A 855 36.03 -21.10 11.91
CA THR A 855 35.10 -21.01 13.05
C THR A 855 34.45 -19.63 13.12
N ARG A 856 33.14 -19.58 13.35
CA ARG A 856 32.37 -18.36 13.58
C ARG A 856 31.57 -18.47 14.87
N TYR A 857 31.40 -17.35 15.57
CA TYR A 857 30.62 -17.30 16.79
C TYR A 857 29.32 -16.53 16.58
N TYR A 858 28.27 -16.94 17.28
CA TYR A 858 26.99 -16.27 17.32
C TYR A 858 26.55 -16.18 18.77
N VAL A 859 25.71 -15.19 19.08
CA VAL A 859 25.04 -15.10 20.38
C VAL A 859 23.57 -15.38 20.16
N GLU A 860 22.99 -16.23 21.00
CA GLU A 860 21.55 -16.49 21.09
C GLU A 860 21.02 -15.90 22.40
N VAL A 861 20.01 -15.05 22.32
CA VAL A 861 19.29 -14.50 23.49
C VAL A 861 17.83 -14.92 23.44
N ARG A 862 17.33 -15.47 24.54
CA ARG A 862 15.91 -15.79 24.72
C ARG A 862 15.30 -14.86 25.74
N ALA A 863 14.23 -14.18 25.34
CA ALA A 863 13.50 -13.27 26.19
C ALA A 863 12.60 -14.02 27.17
N SER A 864 12.51 -13.50 28.39
CA SER A 864 11.63 -13.99 29.44
C SER A 864 10.17 -13.68 29.12
N GLN A 865 9.30 -14.65 29.42
CA GLN A 865 7.85 -14.50 29.29
C GLN A 865 7.29 -13.42 30.23
N ASN A 866 8.05 -12.99 31.24
CA ASN A 866 7.65 -11.94 32.18
C ASN A 866 7.37 -10.60 31.50
N LEU A 867 7.97 -10.34 30.32
CA LEU A 867 7.71 -9.12 29.55
C LEU A 867 6.29 -9.05 28.98
N LYS A 868 5.59 -10.18 28.80
CA LYS A 868 4.26 -10.23 28.13
C LYS A 868 3.17 -9.40 28.82
N ASN A 869 3.37 -9.04 30.09
CA ASN A 869 2.42 -8.27 30.89
C ASN A 869 2.83 -6.80 31.09
N ILE A 870 3.88 -6.35 30.41
CA ILE A 870 4.46 -5.01 30.59
C ILE A 870 4.28 -4.24 29.29
N ASP A 871 3.73 -3.04 29.38
CA ASP A 871 3.61 -2.12 28.25
C ASP A 871 4.97 -1.44 27.96
N PRO A 872 5.39 -1.26 26.70
CA PRO A 872 4.73 -1.62 25.44
C PRO A 872 4.98 -3.07 24.97
N TYR A 873 5.66 -3.90 25.75
CA TYR A 873 6.09 -5.25 25.34
C TYR A 873 4.97 -6.28 25.13
N THR A 874 3.73 -5.96 25.51
CA THR A 874 2.56 -6.85 25.38
C THR A 874 2.24 -7.24 23.92
N VAL A 875 2.61 -6.40 22.96
CA VAL A 875 2.33 -6.63 21.52
C VAL A 875 3.28 -7.67 20.89
N TYR A 876 4.42 -7.95 21.53
CA TYR A 876 5.46 -8.78 20.93
C TYR A 876 5.29 -10.28 21.20
N SER A 877 5.73 -11.09 20.25
CA SER A 877 6.06 -12.51 20.47
C SER A 877 7.44 -12.65 21.11
N MET A 878 7.52 -13.54 22.11
CA MET A 878 8.74 -13.85 22.87
C MET A 878 9.33 -15.22 22.50
N GLU A 879 8.75 -15.91 21.50
CA GLU A 879 9.05 -17.32 21.21
C GLU A 879 10.39 -17.49 20.47
N ASP A 880 10.70 -16.56 19.59
CA ASP A 880 11.90 -16.63 18.76
C ASP A 880 13.13 -16.08 19.49
N PRO A 881 14.25 -16.81 19.47
CA PRO A 881 15.50 -16.27 19.97
C PRO A 881 16.01 -15.14 19.06
N TRP A 882 16.63 -14.14 19.66
CA TRP A 882 17.43 -13.18 18.92
C TRP A 882 18.83 -13.75 18.71
N ILE A 883 19.24 -13.89 17.45
CA ILE A 883 20.52 -14.48 17.07
C ILE A 883 21.28 -13.52 16.16
N TRP A 884 22.55 -13.27 16.45
CA TRP A 884 23.43 -12.47 15.60
C TRP A 884 24.86 -13.01 15.58
N GLN A 885 25.58 -12.73 14.49
CA GLN A 885 26.99 -13.10 14.40
C GLN A 885 27.83 -12.19 15.30
N ALA A 886 28.66 -12.82 16.13
CA ALA A 886 29.49 -12.16 17.11
C ALA A 886 30.98 -12.37 16.82
N ARG A 887 31.77 -11.38 17.24
CA ARG A 887 33.22 -11.43 17.29
C ARG A 887 33.64 -11.48 18.75
N ILE A 888 34.45 -12.48 19.09
CA ILE A 888 35.06 -12.63 20.42
C ILE A 888 36.48 -12.09 20.33
N ILE A 889 36.80 -11.10 21.16
CA ILE A 889 38.08 -10.38 21.14
C ILE A 889 38.81 -10.69 22.44
N SER A 890 40.03 -11.24 22.33
CA SER A 890 40.95 -11.30 23.47
C SER A 890 41.60 -9.92 23.64
N ARG A 891 41.35 -9.26 24.77
CA ARG A 891 41.91 -7.93 25.08
C ARG A 891 43.44 -7.96 25.00
N GLN A 892 44.04 -9.03 25.50
CA GLN A 892 45.48 -9.29 25.47
C GLN A 892 46.03 -9.34 24.05
N LYS A 893 45.38 -10.10 23.16
CA LYS A 893 45.86 -10.25 21.78
C LYS A 893 45.72 -8.97 20.97
N GLU A 894 44.61 -8.26 21.13
CA GLU A 894 44.40 -7.00 20.42
C GLU A 894 45.40 -5.94 20.90
N ALA A 895 45.65 -5.86 22.21
CA ALA A 895 46.65 -4.97 22.77
C ALA A 895 48.08 -5.30 22.31
N LEU A 896 48.44 -6.59 22.22
CA LEU A 896 49.73 -7.03 21.67
C LEU A 896 49.86 -6.67 20.18
N LYS A 897 48.81 -6.86 19.39
CA LYS A 897 48.79 -6.49 17.97
C LYS A 897 49.00 -4.98 17.79
N GLN A 898 48.32 -4.16 18.59
CA GLN A 898 48.51 -2.70 18.58
C GLN A 898 49.92 -2.31 19.02
N LEU A 899 50.49 -3.00 20.01
CA LEU A 899 51.88 -2.80 20.43
C LEU A 899 52.84 -3.09 19.26
N HIS A 900 52.71 -4.25 18.61
CA HIS A 900 53.55 -4.62 17.46
C HIS A 900 53.41 -3.64 16.29
N GLN A 901 52.19 -3.21 15.95
CA GLN A 901 51.99 -2.19 14.92
C GLN A 901 52.70 -0.87 15.24
N ARG A 902 52.72 -0.45 16.51
CA ARG A 902 53.45 0.76 16.94
C ARG A 902 54.97 0.58 16.90
N LEU A 903 55.45 -0.61 17.26
CA LEU A 903 56.87 -0.96 17.19
C LEU A 903 57.36 -1.03 15.74
N ASP A 904 56.57 -1.64 14.84
CA ASP A 904 56.86 -1.73 13.40
C ASP A 904 56.83 -0.35 12.72
N ALA A 905 55.98 0.57 13.20
CA ALA A 905 55.96 1.96 12.75
C ALA A 905 57.18 2.79 13.21
N THR A 906 58.03 2.23 14.10
CA THR A 906 59.25 2.88 14.62
C THR A 906 60.47 1.95 14.44
N PRO A 907 60.92 1.68 13.20
CA PRO A 907 61.91 0.64 12.95
C PRO A 907 63.28 0.99 13.56
N GLY A 908 63.84 0.09 14.39
CA GLY A 908 65.26 0.10 14.76
C GLY A 908 65.66 0.71 16.10
N LEU A 909 64.73 1.15 16.95
CA LEU A 909 65.05 1.89 18.20
C LEU A 909 64.76 1.15 19.52
N VAL A 910 64.10 -0.02 19.52
CA VAL A 910 63.68 -0.71 20.75
C VAL A 910 64.42 -2.05 20.92
N PRO A 911 65.23 -2.25 21.98
CA PRO A 911 65.89 -3.52 22.25
C PRO A 911 64.88 -4.65 22.46
N ARG A 912 65.17 -5.86 21.97
CA ARG A 912 64.30 -7.05 22.08
C ARG A 912 63.83 -7.34 23.51
N LYS A 913 64.71 -7.16 24.50
CA LYS A 913 64.38 -7.33 25.92
C LYS A 913 63.29 -6.36 26.41
N VAL A 914 63.30 -5.13 25.89
CA VAL A 914 62.26 -4.12 26.19
C VAL A 914 60.95 -4.49 25.51
N VAL A 915 60.99 -5.05 24.30
CA VAL A 915 59.79 -5.58 23.63
C VAL A 915 59.19 -6.74 24.44
N GLU A 916 60.00 -7.69 24.90
CA GLU A 916 59.55 -8.82 25.71
C GLU A 916 58.94 -8.37 27.06
N GLU A 917 59.55 -7.38 27.74
CA GLU A 917 58.99 -6.78 28.97
C GLU A 917 57.68 -6.01 28.72
N LEU A 918 57.58 -5.27 27.60
CA LEU A 918 56.36 -4.57 27.21
C LEU A 918 55.24 -5.55 26.85
N GLU A 919 55.56 -6.60 26.10
CA GLU A 919 54.61 -7.67 25.80
C GLU A 919 54.09 -8.29 27.09
N GLN A 920 54.97 -8.67 28.03
CA GLN A 920 54.56 -9.25 29.30
C GLN A 920 53.62 -8.32 30.09
N ARG A 921 53.96 -7.02 30.21
CA ARG A 921 53.09 -6.03 30.86
C ARG A 921 51.75 -5.86 30.17
N VAL A 922 51.73 -5.92 28.83
CA VAL A 922 50.49 -5.88 28.05
C VAL A 922 49.64 -7.12 28.32
N ARG A 923 50.26 -8.30 28.44
CA ARG A 923 49.55 -9.55 28.77
C ARG A 923 48.94 -9.50 30.16
N GLU A 924 49.68 -9.02 31.15
CA GLU A 924 49.20 -8.92 32.54
C GLU A 924 48.05 -7.91 32.70
N LYS A 925 48.09 -6.79 31.98
CA LYS A 925 47.09 -5.71 32.11
C LYS A 925 45.81 -5.91 31.28
N ASN A 926 45.85 -6.73 30.24
CA ASN A 926 44.75 -6.86 29.28
C ASN A 926 44.13 -8.26 29.29
N GLN A 927 43.96 -8.85 30.48
CA GLN A 927 43.26 -10.12 30.61
C GLN A 927 41.79 -10.02 30.20
N GLY A 928 41.18 -11.17 29.90
CA GLY A 928 39.77 -11.29 29.61
C GLY A 928 39.41 -11.12 28.13
N MET A 929 38.10 -11.19 27.89
CA MET A 929 37.52 -11.22 26.55
C MET A 929 36.33 -10.27 26.43
N GLU A 930 36.05 -9.83 25.22
CA GLU A 930 34.88 -9.03 24.88
C GLU A 930 34.10 -9.70 23.77
N ILE A 931 32.77 -9.71 23.90
CA ILE A 931 31.85 -10.15 22.87
C ILE A 931 31.17 -8.92 22.31
N GLN A 932 31.28 -8.74 21.00
CA GLN A 932 30.58 -7.68 20.30
C GLN A 932 29.96 -8.25 19.02
N ARG A 933 28.96 -7.56 18.48
CA ARG A 933 28.47 -7.87 17.14
C ARG A 933 29.62 -7.80 16.12
N ASP A 934 29.64 -8.74 15.18
CA ASP A 934 30.67 -8.76 14.13
C ASP A 934 30.45 -7.55 13.20
N PRO A 935 31.45 -6.67 13.04
CA PRO A 935 31.27 -5.42 12.27
C PRO A 935 31.07 -5.64 10.77
N LYS A 936 31.37 -6.83 10.24
CA LYS A 936 31.23 -7.16 8.82
C LYS A 936 30.04 -8.06 8.56
N HIS A 937 29.79 -9.01 9.46
CA HIS A 937 28.83 -10.10 9.25
C HIS A 937 27.71 -10.16 10.28
N GLY A 938 27.72 -9.25 11.26
CA GLY A 938 26.68 -9.15 12.29
C GLY A 938 25.38 -8.54 11.75
N GLU A 939 25.46 -7.67 10.74
CA GLU A 939 24.28 -7.19 9.99
C GLU A 939 24.11 -7.96 8.67
N ILE A 940 25.18 -8.14 7.90
CA ILE A 940 25.14 -8.72 6.54
C ILE A 940 25.66 -10.16 6.56
N PRO A 941 24.80 -11.18 6.45
CA PRO A 941 25.25 -12.56 6.38
C PRO A 941 26.25 -12.78 5.24
N ASP A 942 27.25 -13.65 5.45
CA ASP A 942 28.16 -14.03 4.38
C ASP A 942 27.48 -14.97 3.37
N LEU A 943 26.74 -14.41 2.43
CA LEU A 943 25.98 -15.15 1.42
C LEU A 943 26.87 -16.09 0.59
N ARG A 944 28.15 -15.77 0.37
CA ARG A 944 29.09 -16.67 -0.32
C ARG A 944 29.36 -17.93 0.48
N ALA A 945 29.47 -17.82 1.80
CA ALA A 945 29.59 -18.99 2.66
C ALA A 945 28.33 -19.85 2.63
N TYR A 946 27.14 -19.26 2.49
CA TYR A 946 25.91 -20.03 2.29
C TYR A 946 25.93 -20.84 1.01
N SER A 947 26.23 -20.23 -0.14
CA SER A 947 26.33 -20.96 -1.41
C SER A 947 27.43 -22.04 -1.37
N ARG A 948 28.58 -21.75 -0.74
CA ARG A 948 29.70 -22.69 -0.63
C ARG A 948 29.37 -23.90 0.24
N TYR A 949 28.81 -23.68 1.43
CA TYR A 949 28.59 -24.77 2.39
C TYR A 949 27.23 -25.44 2.21
N PHE A 950 26.24 -24.74 1.68
CA PHE A 950 24.85 -25.19 1.58
C PHE A 950 24.30 -25.05 0.15
N GLY A 951 25.12 -25.31 -0.87
CA GLY A 951 24.78 -25.09 -2.28
C GLY A 951 23.51 -25.78 -2.78
N LYS A 952 23.02 -26.86 -2.15
CA LYS A 952 21.72 -27.45 -2.52
C LYS A 952 20.56 -26.47 -2.32
N GLU A 953 20.61 -25.65 -1.27
CA GLU A 953 19.55 -24.69 -0.91
C GLU A 953 19.91 -23.27 -1.35
N TYR A 954 21.18 -22.90 -1.31
CA TYR A 954 21.65 -21.51 -1.49
C TYR A 954 22.57 -21.32 -2.70
N ALA A 955 22.56 -22.23 -3.68
CA ALA A 955 23.35 -22.04 -4.89
C ALA A 955 22.93 -20.76 -5.63
N PHE A 956 23.91 -19.89 -5.85
CA PHE A 956 23.75 -18.68 -6.63
C PHE A 956 24.99 -18.50 -7.50
N PRO A 957 24.84 -18.36 -8.83
CA PRO A 957 25.94 -18.24 -9.78
C PRO A 957 26.80 -16.98 -9.60
#